data_AF-A0A534LJP0-F1
#
_entry.id   AF-A0A534LJP0-F1
#
_cell.length_a   1.000
_cell.length_b   1.000
_cell.length_c   1.000
_cell.angle_alpha   90.00
_cell.angle_beta   90.00
_cell.angle_gamma   90.00
#
_symmetry.space_group_name_H-M   'P 1'
#
loop_
_entity.id
_entity.type
_entity.pdbx_description
1 polymer ?
#
loop_
_entity_poly.entity_id
_entity_poly.type
_entity_poly.pdbx_seq_one_letter_code
_entity_poly.pdbx_strand_id
1 'polypeptide(L)'
;MVGEETQYRFGRVWRQQLMACAVVAVMILSGLSVFLALASGPAAAAGPFRSLRIGINPLVITTLNPLKITLADEYVVVYNVYSTLISYDKTYHAIPDLATHWSLAPDNKTWTFDLVQDAYFTSPLSPGDRSHPVTADDVVYSFQLQSATKGSILHSYTAAVASVTKTGPYQVQIVTNGPFAGMYSAASAIPILPQYIWSGYAKPLNAPIKYPVGSGAMYYDYTNTTTTTLVLRKNPNYYGLEYYCQESRPDEVRFISYSGSTTMVNDFLTGATTLDALIGIDPSDYKVGLNTWSPKWAVSLGFVGEISINVITPALAAAYGYAYTTNPVLLNDTFRHAVAMSIDKQKLVDDALLGYGNVADTLVPDVNPWHHSIPASQQYKFDPAAARALLNSQGWVYDGTGANKPGATPLYRKDATGRLIDGLVVRFYTLNTRPQWEIAGRDIVAWLAQAGIQTTDRLGRTSPGYGLYNTNQMSGYWLSADYDMWLWDWIFTPASDPSLDVLEVETTGAIGPTNDNYYSNATFDALYNQSLQIVDPAARRPITDEMQRMLYDYHSYILPYYRKDLYAAATPPGVRQQTSPPDPGWTNWGNWSSEQGLVPDSDLPAPWFQVSPLDNQAPVVASFPAVQWINGAPVSVSVSANDPEGGALGYTWNFGDGSPIQTSTSGSTTHTFAQPGNYTIQVRIKDSEWTTCATTPANIVASGGPGANLPPQIKGLDFRLSHSTFGLPGETIQFNLTANDTEGDPLYITWNFGDGSAVAVNYLTNTQSDRTVSQRHAYTANRTYSLMAVVTDNKTGVLNHRPNVTAQIVIQTISTPGGSIPSSSNPWINYGIPLGVAAAILIAAVVVLLRRRKERKEDETEDRTAGGPPPEQPPPPPPP
;
A
#
# COMPACT_ATOMS: atom_id res chain seq x y z
N MET A 1 -82.43 32.87 48.26
CA MET A 1 -82.41 33.67 47.01
C MET A 1 -81.03 34.30 46.96
N VAL A 2 -80.01 33.62 46.43
CA VAL A 2 -79.76 33.23 45.03
C VAL A 2 -79.59 34.47 44.14
N GLY A 3 -78.36 34.67 43.68
CA GLY A 3 -78.03 35.44 42.47
C GLY A 3 -77.37 36.79 42.73
N GLU A 4 -76.04 36.80 42.60
CA GLU A 4 -75.15 37.90 42.13
C GLU A 4 -73.91 38.11 43.02
N GLU A 5 -72.99 37.14 43.06
CA GLU A 5 -71.62 37.44 43.52
C GLU A 5 -70.50 36.53 42.95
N THR A 6 -70.74 35.84 41.83
CA THR A 6 -69.81 34.82 41.31
C THR A 6 -69.35 34.99 39.86
N GLN A 7 -69.34 36.22 39.30
CA GLN A 7 -68.85 36.43 37.91
C GLN A 7 -67.60 37.29 37.73
N TYR A 8 -67.03 37.89 38.79
CA TYR A 8 -65.88 38.81 38.62
C TYR A 8 -64.49 38.30 39.06
N ARG A 9 -64.36 37.06 39.55
CA ARG A 9 -63.05 36.52 39.99
C ARG A 9 -62.49 35.34 39.19
N PHE A 10 -63.26 34.70 38.30
CA PHE A 10 -62.76 33.56 37.51
C PHE A 10 -62.11 33.92 36.16
N GLY A 11 -62.38 35.11 35.59
CA GLY A 11 -61.83 35.50 34.29
C GLY A 11 -60.41 36.08 34.30
N ARG A 12 -59.89 36.50 35.46
CA ARG A 12 -58.59 37.19 35.56
C ARG A 12 -57.43 36.21 35.78
N VAL A 13 -57.65 35.14 36.54
CA VAL A 13 -56.64 34.10 36.83
C VAL A 13 -56.38 33.22 35.59
N TRP A 14 -57.44 32.85 34.85
CA TRP A 14 -57.31 32.06 33.62
C TRP A 14 -56.63 32.80 32.47
N ARG A 15 -56.88 34.12 32.31
CA ARG A 15 -56.18 34.94 31.30
C ARG A 15 -54.71 35.17 31.64
N GLN A 16 -54.36 35.27 32.92
CA GLN A 16 -52.97 35.40 33.36
C GLN A 16 -52.20 34.07 33.25
N GLN A 17 -52.84 32.92 33.49
CA GLN A 17 -52.23 31.60 33.31
C GLN A 17 -52.09 31.22 31.82
N LEU A 18 -53.07 31.55 30.96
CA LEU A 18 -52.95 31.34 29.51
C LEU A 18 -51.92 32.27 28.87
N MET A 19 -51.77 33.52 29.33
CA MET A 19 -50.69 34.40 28.87
C MET A 19 -49.31 33.94 29.39
N ALA A 20 -49.20 33.43 30.61
CA ALA A 20 -47.94 32.87 31.13
C ALA A 20 -47.53 31.60 30.38
N CYS A 21 -48.47 30.70 30.06
CA CYS A 21 -48.18 29.51 29.24
C CYS A 21 -47.87 29.85 27.78
N ALA A 22 -48.51 30.87 27.20
CA ALA A 22 -48.18 31.34 25.84
C ALA A 22 -46.82 32.04 25.76
N VAL A 23 -46.44 32.82 26.78
CA VAL A 23 -45.13 33.49 26.85
C VAL A 23 -44.00 32.48 27.14
N VAL A 24 -44.25 31.45 27.96
CA VAL A 24 -43.30 30.35 28.17
C VAL A 24 -43.20 29.46 26.93
N ALA A 25 -44.30 29.17 26.22
CA ALA A 25 -44.25 28.42 24.97
C ALA A 25 -43.54 29.20 23.85
N VAL A 26 -43.74 30.52 23.75
CA VAL A 26 -43.01 31.37 22.80
C VAL A 26 -41.54 31.53 23.18
N MET A 27 -41.17 31.56 24.47
CA MET A 27 -39.77 31.58 24.91
C MET A 27 -39.07 30.22 24.77
N ILE A 28 -39.79 29.10 24.90
CA ILE A 28 -39.26 27.76 24.61
C ILE A 28 -39.11 27.55 23.09
N LEU A 29 -40.06 28.04 22.28
CA LEU A 29 -39.99 27.96 20.82
C LEU A 29 -38.95 28.93 20.22
N SER A 30 -38.77 30.14 20.78
CA SER A 30 -37.71 31.08 20.37
C SER A 30 -36.33 30.66 20.90
N GLY A 31 -36.28 30.06 22.10
CA GLY A 31 -35.08 29.40 22.63
C GLY A 31 -34.66 28.19 21.79
N LEU A 32 -35.60 27.34 21.35
CA LEU A 32 -35.31 26.22 20.44
C LEU A 32 -34.89 26.68 19.04
N SER A 33 -35.45 27.77 18.52
CA SER A 33 -35.05 28.27 17.19
C SER A 33 -33.71 29.01 17.21
N VAL A 34 -33.31 29.63 18.33
CA VAL A 34 -31.95 30.15 18.52
C VAL A 34 -30.95 29.02 18.80
N PHE A 35 -31.33 27.96 19.51
CA PHE A 35 -30.49 26.76 19.68
C PHE A 35 -30.35 25.93 18.38
N LEU A 36 -31.39 25.83 17.54
CA LEU A 36 -31.27 25.21 16.22
C LEU A 36 -30.47 26.08 15.23
N ALA A 37 -30.58 27.41 15.31
CA ALA A 37 -29.79 28.31 14.46
C ALA A 37 -28.32 28.43 14.88
N LEU A 38 -27.99 28.23 16.18
CA LEU A 38 -26.62 28.14 16.68
C LEU A 38 -26.00 26.75 16.51
N ALA A 39 -26.82 25.70 16.33
CA ALA A 39 -26.35 24.34 16.00
C ALA A 39 -26.18 24.11 14.49
N SER A 40 -26.82 24.92 13.64
CA SER A 40 -26.56 24.97 12.21
C SER A 40 -25.51 26.04 11.90
N GLY A 41 -24.25 25.77 12.28
CA GLY A 41 -23.15 26.41 11.56
C GLY A 41 -23.31 26.12 10.06
N PRO A 42 -22.85 27.00 9.14
CA PRO A 42 -22.82 26.65 7.73
C PRO A 42 -22.14 25.30 7.62
N ALA A 43 -22.86 24.29 7.10
CA ALA A 43 -22.23 23.02 6.77
C ALA A 43 -21.03 23.38 5.90
N ALA A 44 -19.82 23.04 6.38
CA ALA A 44 -18.62 23.21 5.56
C ALA A 44 -18.95 22.60 4.19
N ALA A 45 -18.81 23.41 3.14
CA ALA A 45 -19.06 22.91 1.80
C ALA A 45 -18.22 21.65 1.62
N ALA A 46 -18.83 20.55 1.19
CA ALA A 46 -18.09 19.32 0.92
C ALA A 46 -16.95 19.66 -0.06
N GLY A 47 -15.75 19.16 0.23
CA GLY A 47 -14.60 19.34 -0.65
C GLY A 47 -14.89 18.89 -2.09
N PRO A 48 -14.11 19.35 -3.07
CA PRO A 48 -14.27 18.89 -4.44
C PRO A 48 -14.08 17.36 -4.49
N PHE A 49 -14.84 16.70 -5.36
CA PHE A 49 -14.71 15.26 -5.58
C PHE A 49 -13.35 14.95 -6.23
N ARG A 50 -12.55 14.05 -5.63
CA ARG A 50 -11.19 13.72 -6.08
C ARG A 50 -11.08 12.26 -6.55
N SER A 51 -10.72 12.10 -7.83
CA SER A 51 -10.50 10.79 -8.48
C SER A 51 -9.00 10.59 -8.71
N LEU A 52 -8.47 9.48 -8.18
CA LEU A 52 -7.11 9.01 -8.45
C LEU A 52 -7.14 8.07 -9.65
N ARG A 53 -6.54 8.47 -10.77
CA ARG A 53 -6.60 7.77 -12.07
C ARG A 53 -5.32 7.01 -12.35
N ILE A 54 -5.40 5.69 -12.46
CA ILE A 54 -4.25 4.80 -12.64
C ILE A 54 -4.33 4.14 -14.02
N GLY A 55 -3.30 4.27 -14.84
CA GLY A 55 -3.17 3.53 -16.09
C GLY A 55 -2.63 2.13 -15.83
N ILE A 56 -3.25 1.09 -16.39
CA ILE A 56 -2.86 -0.32 -16.24
C ILE A 56 -2.77 -1.03 -17.60
N ASN A 57 -1.77 -1.90 -17.78
CA ASN A 57 -1.53 -2.64 -19.02
C ASN A 57 -1.36 -4.17 -18.83
N PRO A 58 -2.35 -4.98 -19.24
CA PRO A 58 -3.79 -4.69 -19.25
C PRO A 58 -4.43 -4.98 -17.88
N LEU A 59 -5.68 -4.53 -17.70
CA LEU A 59 -6.55 -4.97 -16.59
C LEU A 59 -7.22 -6.31 -16.94
N VAL A 60 -7.12 -7.30 -16.06
CA VAL A 60 -7.72 -8.63 -16.23
C VAL A 60 -8.43 -9.08 -14.96
N ILE A 61 -9.77 -9.08 -15.00
CA ILE A 61 -10.63 -9.62 -13.94
C ILE A 61 -11.52 -10.68 -14.55
N THR A 62 -11.49 -11.89 -13.98
CA THR A 62 -12.32 -13.02 -14.42
C THR A 62 -13.39 -13.37 -13.41
N THR A 63 -13.16 -13.06 -12.13
CA THR A 63 -14.08 -13.32 -11.03
C THR A 63 -14.00 -12.23 -9.96
N LEU A 64 -15.13 -11.98 -9.30
CA LEU A 64 -15.22 -11.19 -8.07
C LEU A 64 -15.58 -12.06 -6.85
N ASN A 65 -15.58 -13.38 -7.03
CA ASN A 65 -15.83 -14.32 -5.95
C ASN A 65 -14.53 -14.54 -5.15
N PRO A 66 -14.43 -14.07 -3.89
CA PRO A 66 -13.23 -14.20 -3.06
C PRO A 66 -12.77 -15.65 -2.84
N LEU A 67 -13.61 -16.65 -3.10
CA LEU A 67 -13.22 -18.05 -2.99
C LEU A 67 -12.36 -18.53 -4.18
N LYS A 68 -12.24 -17.74 -5.26
CA LYS A 68 -11.70 -18.16 -6.56
C LYS A 68 -10.66 -17.23 -7.19
N ILE A 69 -10.32 -16.13 -6.54
CA ILE A 69 -9.39 -15.15 -7.13
C ILE A 69 -8.02 -15.78 -7.35
N THR A 70 -7.41 -15.50 -8.50
CA THR A 70 -6.06 -16.00 -8.84
C THR A 70 -5.21 -14.95 -9.56
N LEU A 71 -5.79 -13.79 -9.93
CA LEU A 71 -5.09 -12.73 -10.66
C LEU A 71 -4.87 -11.52 -9.76
N ALA A 72 -3.71 -10.86 -9.85
CA ALA A 72 -3.35 -9.71 -9.02
C ALA A 72 -4.43 -8.62 -8.98
N ASP A 73 -5.04 -8.29 -10.12
CA ASP A 73 -6.11 -7.29 -10.22
C ASP A 73 -7.37 -7.67 -9.42
N GLU A 74 -7.64 -8.97 -9.27
CA GLU A 74 -8.75 -9.49 -8.46
C GLU A 74 -8.44 -9.33 -6.96
N TYR A 75 -7.19 -9.51 -6.54
CA TYR A 75 -6.73 -9.29 -5.17
C TYR A 75 -6.89 -7.82 -4.76
N VAL A 76 -6.53 -6.88 -5.66
CA VAL A 76 -6.74 -5.43 -5.43
C VAL A 76 -8.20 -5.14 -5.09
N VAL A 77 -9.15 -5.71 -5.84
CA VAL A 77 -10.58 -5.50 -5.56
C VAL A 77 -10.99 -6.15 -4.24
N VAL A 78 -10.63 -7.41 -4.02
CA VAL A 78 -11.10 -8.17 -2.84
C VAL A 78 -10.57 -7.54 -1.55
N TYR A 79 -9.28 -7.30 -1.40
CA TYR A 79 -8.71 -6.87 -0.13
C TYR A 79 -8.85 -5.37 0.17
N ASN A 80 -9.19 -4.56 -0.83
CA ASN A 80 -9.63 -3.18 -0.57
C ASN A 80 -11.12 -3.08 -0.19
N VAL A 81 -11.95 -4.07 -0.57
CA VAL A 81 -13.39 -4.09 -0.28
C VAL A 81 -13.74 -4.86 0.99
N TYR A 82 -13.08 -5.98 1.26
CA TYR A 82 -13.30 -6.79 2.44
C TYR A 82 -12.22 -6.49 3.49
N SER A 83 -12.62 -6.51 4.76
CA SER A 83 -11.66 -6.56 5.87
C SER A 83 -11.22 -8.00 6.13
N THR A 84 -10.06 -8.13 6.75
CA THR A 84 -9.53 -9.38 7.30
C THR A 84 -9.35 -9.22 8.81
N LEU A 85 -8.97 -10.26 9.55
CA LEU A 85 -8.75 -10.10 11.00
C LEU A 85 -7.56 -9.18 11.27
N ILE A 86 -6.47 -9.36 10.53
CA ILE A 86 -5.29 -8.51 10.56
C ILE A 86 -4.95 -8.06 9.15
N SER A 87 -4.13 -7.02 9.02
CA SER A 87 -3.56 -6.58 7.74
C SER A 87 -2.05 -6.36 7.88
N TYR A 88 -1.43 -5.76 6.87
CA TYR A 88 -0.03 -5.37 6.89
C TYR A 88 0.13 -3.88 6.64
N ASP A 89 1.17 -3.29 7.22
CA ASP A 89 1.59 -1.93 6.90
C ASP A 89 2.27 -1.86 5.53
N LYS A 90 2.64 -0.64 5.12
CA LYS A 90 3.33 -0.38 3.85
C LYS A 90 4.70 -1.08 3.66
N THR A 91 5.24 -1.66 4.73
CA THR A 91 6.50 -2.41 4.78
C THR A 91 6.28 -3.89 5.13
N TYR A 92 5.04 -4.36 5.07
CA TYR A 92 4.65 -5.75 5.33
C TYR A 92 4.81 -6.21 6.79
N HIS A 93 4.76 -5.29 7.77
CA HIS A 93 4.60 -5.69 9.18
C HIS A 93 3.13 -5.89 9.53
N ALA A 94 2.81 -6.96 10.26
CA ALA A 94 1.44 -7.24 10.67
C ALA A 94 0.88 -6.13 11.57
N ILE A 95 -0.32 -5.65 11.24
CA ILE A 95 -1.05 -4.61 11.96
C ILE A 95 -2.52 -5.02 12.18
N PRO A 96 -3.22 -4.40 13.15
CA PRO A 96 -4.66 -4.52 13.27
C PRO A 96 -5.43 -4.18 11.99
N ASP A 97 -6.52 -4.92 11.75
CA ASP A 97 -7.58 -4.53 10.80
C ASP A 97 -8.96 -4.67 11.46
N LEU A 98 -9.72 -5.74 11.22
CA LEU A 98 -10.99 -5.93 11.96
C LEU A 98 -10.73 -6.34 13.40
N ALA A 99 -9.65 -7.07 13.68
CA ALA A 99 -9.19 -7.35 15.03
C ALA A 99 -8.27 -6.23 15.52
N THR A 100 -8.72 -5.53 16.57
CA THR A 100 -7.96 -4.50 17.28
C THR A 100 -6.79 -5.05 18.09
N HIS A 101 -6.93 -6.30 18.55
CA HIS A 101 -5.96 -7.00 19.38
C HIS A 101 -6.14 -8.52 19.21
N TRP A 102 -5.04 -9.26 19.36
CA TRP A 102 -5.08 -10.71 19.44
C TRP A 102 -4.02 -11.25 20.39
N SER A 103 -4.29 -12.44 20.94
CA SER A 103 -3.37 -13.14 21.85
C SER A 103 -3.34 -14.63 21.58
N LEU A 104 -2.15 -15.22 21.78
CA LEU A 104 -1.94 -16.67 21.80
C LEU A 104 -1.89 -17.14 23.25
N ALA A 105 -2.74 -18.11 23.60
CA ALA A 105 -2.72 -18.70 24.93
C ALA A 105 -1.45 -19.56 25.17
N PRO A 106 -1.08 -19.83 26.43
CA PRO A 106 0.10 -20.65 26.77
C PRO A 106 0.09 -22.09 26.22
N ASP A 107 -1.05 -22.58 25.71
CA ASP A 107 -1.16 -23.87 25.03
C ASP A 107 -0.56 -23.86 23.60
N ASN A 108 -0.19 -22.69 23.09
CA ASN A 108 0.29 -22.43 21.74
C ASN A 108 -0.68 -22.85 20.62
N LYS A 109 -1.98 -22.95 20.90
CA LYS A 109 -3.02 -23.38 19.94
C LYS A 109 -4.23 -22.47 19.91
N THR A 110 -4.52 -21.81 21.02
CA THR A 110 -5.74 -21.02 21.19
C THR A 110 -5.45 -19.55 20.98
N TRP A 111 -5.97 -19.01 19.87
CA TRP A 111 -5.87 -17.61 19.50
C TRP A 111 -7.19 -16.90 19.79
N THR A 112 -7.13 -15.74 20.45
CA THR A 112 -8.30 -14.90 20.74
C THR A 112 -8.14 -13.56 20.05
N PHE A 113 -9.17 -13.12 19.31
CA PHE A 113 -9.20 -11.87 18.55
C PHE A 113 -10.34 -10.97 19.05
N ASP A 114 -10.01 -9.73 19.37
CA ASP A 114 -10.95 -8.69 19.80
C ASP A 114 -11.31 -7.79 18.62
N LEU A 115 -12.58 -7.82 18.19
CA LEU A 115 -13.04 -7.14 16.99
C LEU A 115 -13.47 -5.69 17.25
N VAL A 116 -13.36 -4.86 16.21
CA VAL A 116 -14.01 -3.55 16.14
C VAL A 116 -15.52 -3.68 16.38
N GLN A 117 -16.09 -2.83 17.24
CA GLN A 117 -17.51 -2.90 17.62
C GLN A 117 -18.46 -2.13 16.68
N ASP A 118 -17.90 -1.20 15.89
CA ASP A 118 -18.63 -0.31 14.97
C ASP A 118 -18.18 -0.46 13.51
N ALA A 119 -17.82 -1.69 13.12
CA ALA A 119 -17.58 -2.03 11.73
C ALA A 119 -18.91 -2.36 11.05
N TYR A 120 -19.10 -1.90 9.81
CA TYR A 120 -20.33 -2.15 9.05
C TYR A 120 -19.99 -2.64 7.64
N PHE A 121 -20.81 -3.56 7.12
CA PHE A 121 -20.74 -3.95 5.73
C PHE A 121 -21.29 -2.84 4.83
N THR A 122 -20.60 -2.57 3.73
CA THR A 122 -20.97 -1.54 2.76
C THR A 122 -21.44 -2.17 1.47
N SER A 123 -22.74 -2.04 1.20
CA SER A 123 -23.32 -2.40 -0.09
C SER A 123 -23.18 -1.24 -1.07
N PRO A 124 -22.69 -1.46 -2.29
CA PRO A 124 -22.64 -0.40 -3.31
C PRO A 124 -24.04 0.07 -3.75
N LEU A 125 -25.10 -0.66 -3.41
CA LEU A 125 -26.48 -0.21 -3.65
C LEU A 125 -26.91 0.90 -2.69
N SER A 126 -26.33 0.96 -1.50
CA SER A 126 -26.66 1.94 -0.46
C SER A 126 -25.43 2.18 0.42
N PRO A 127 -24.38 2.86 -0.07
CA PRO A 127 -23.08 2.89 0.58
C PRO A 127 -23.08 3.50 1.99
N GLY A 128 -24.02 4.38 2.30
CA GLY A 128 -24.16 4.98 3.63
C GLY A 128 -25.04 4.20 4.62
N ASP A 129 -25.58 3.04 4.23
CA ASP A 129 -26.38 2.21 5.13
C ASP A 129 -25.50 1.56 6.20
N ARG A 130 -25.95 1.63 7.46
CA ARG A 130 -25.30 1.04 8.64
C ARG A 130 -26.20 0.02 9.36
N SER A 131 -27.15 -0.57 8.63
CA SER A 131 -28.07 -1.58 9.17
C SER A 131 -27.41 -2.96 9.40
N HIS A 132 -26.24 -3.20 8.82
CA HIS A 132 -25.53 -4.48 8.85
C HIS A 132 -24.15 -4.33 9.52
N PRO A 133 -24.08 -4.38 10.86
CA PRO A 133 -22.80 -4.39 11.57
C PRO A 133 -22.05 -5.71 11.31
N VAL A 134 -20.71 -5.64 11.29
CA VAL A 134 -19.84 -6.81 11.28
C VAL A 134 -19.73 -7.35 12.71
N THR A 135 -19.92 -8.65 12.88
CA THR A 135 -19.89 -9.30 14.20
C THR A 135 -19.01 -10.54 14.20
N ALA A 136 -18.81 -11.13 15.38
CA ALA A 136 -18.13 -12.41 15.53
C ALA A 136 -18.80 -13.55 14.75
N ASP A 137 -20.11 -13.47 14.46
CA ASP A 137 -20.81 -14.47 13.65
C ASP A 137 -20.32 -14.49 12.19
N ASP A 138 -20.01 -13.33 11.62
CA ASP A 138 -19.50 -13.20 10.25
C ASP A 138 -18.08 -13.80 10.13
N VAL A 139 -17.25 -13.59 11.15
CA VAL A 139 -15.90 -14.19 11.21
C VAL A 139 -15.98 -15.71 11.31
N VAL A 140 -16.80 -16.22 12.26
CA VAL A 140 -17.01 -17.67 12.43
C VAL A 140 -17.51 -18.28 11.12
N TYR A 141 -18.50 -17.65 10.49
CA TYR A 141 -19.04 -18.10 9.21
C TYR A 141 -17.98 -18.13 8.11
N SER A 142 -17.17 -17.07 7.99
CA SER A 142 -16.18 -16.93 6.92
C SER A 142 -15.10 -18.00 7.01
N PHE A 143 -14.54 -18.24 8.19
CA PHE A 143 -13.55 -19.30 8.39
C PHE A 143 -14.16 -20.69 8.14
N GLN A 144 -15.36 -20.96 8.65
CA GLN A 144 -16.04 -22.24 8.43
C GLN A 144 -16.37 -22.48 6.95
N LEU A 145 -16.74 -21.43 6.21
CA LEU A 145 -16.98 -21.51 4.78
C LEU A 145 -15.72 -21.93 4.03
N GLN A 146 -14.56 -21.36 4.36
CA GLN A 146 -13.28 -21.75 3.76
C GLN A 146 -12.93 -23.19 4.09
N SER A 147 -13.07 -23.60 5.35
CA SER A 147 -12.83 -24.98 5.77
C SER A 147 -13.77 -26.00 5.09
N ALA A 148 -15.01 -25.62 4.81
CA ALA A 148 -15.97 -26.51 4.15
C ALA A 148 -15.78 -26.57 2.61
N THR A 149 -15.15 -25.55 2.00
CA THR A 149 -15.11 -25.39 0.54
C THR A 149 -13.76 -25.82 -0.03
N LYS A 150 -13.56 -27.12 -0.23
CA LYS A 150 -12.29 -27.71 -0.74
C LYS A 150 -11.77 -27.16 -2.06
N GLY A 151 -12.62 -26.54 -2.88
CA GLY A 151 -12.22 -25.92 -4.15
C GLY A 151 -11.90 -24.43 -4.04
N SER A 152 -11.95 -23.84 -2.84
CA SER A 152 -11.53 -22.46 -2.66
C SER A 152 -10.02 -22.35 -2.65
N ILE A 153 -9.49 -21.29 -3.27
CA ILE A 153 -8.07 -20.95 -3.22
C ILE A 153 -7.57 -20.70 -1.77
N LEU A 154 -8.48 -20.36 -0.85
CA LEU A 154 -8.16 -20.05 0.55
C LEU A 154 -8.43 -21.24 1.50
N HIS A 155 -8.78 -22.42 0.97
CA HIS A 155 -9.16 -23.58 1.79
C HIS A 155 -8.03 -24.01 2.73
N SER A 156 -6.80 -24.08 2.22
CA SER A 156 -5.61 -24.55 2.93
C SER A 156 -5.21 -23.69 4.12
N TYR A 157 -5.50 -22.39 4.07
CA TYR A 157 -5.30 -21.46 5.19
C TYR A 157 -6.05 -21.88 6.46
N THR A 158 -7.08 -22.72 6.32
CA THR A 158 -7.83 -23.26 7.45
C THR A 158 -7.53 -24.72 7.77
N ALA A 159 -6.58 -25.36 7.09
CA ALA A 159 -6.30 -26.80 7.26
C ALA A 159 -5.87 -27.16 8.70
N ALA A 160 -5.17 -26.25 9.38
CA ALA A 160 -4.76 -26.43 10.77
C ALA A 160 -5.81 -26.03 11.81
N VAL A 161 -6.92 -25.41 11.39
CA VAL A 161 -7.98 -24.90 12.28
C VAL A 161 -8.87 -26.05 12.74
N ALA A 162 -8.93 -26.27 14.05
CA ALA A 162 -9.77 -27.27 14.69
C ALA A 162 -11.19 -26.73 14.94
N SER A 163 -11.29 -25.47 15.41
CA SER A 163 -12.57 -24.81 15.63
C SER A 163 -12.44 -23.29 15.60
N VAL A 164 -13.51 -22.63 15.16
CA VAL A 164 -13.70 -21.17 15.27
C VAL A 164 -15.01 -20.92 15.99
N THR A 165 -14.95 -20.20 17.12
CA THR A 165 -16.09 -19.96 18.01
C THR A 165 -16.13 -18.53 18.47
N LYS A 166 -17.31 -17.92 18.54
CA LYS A 166 -17.49 -16.63 19.20
C LYS A 166 -17.54 -16.80 20.72
N THR A 167 -16.84 -15.95 21.44
CA THR A 167 -16.87 -15.84 22.92
C THR A 167 -17.65 -14.61 23.38
N GLY A 168 -17.98 -13.71 22.46
CA GLY A 168 -18.85 -12.55 22.61
C GLY A 168 -19.31 -12.02 21.25
N PRO A 169 -20.08 -10.92 21.19
CA PRO A 169 -20.54 -10.34 19.92
C PRO A 169 -19.39 -9.81 19.04
N TYR A 170 -18.26 -9.45 19.67
CA TYR A 170 -17.07 -8.89 19.01
C TYR A 170 -15.78 -9.58 19.48
N GLN A 171 -15.85 -10.86 19.82
CA GLN A 171 -14.67 -11.64 20.17
C GLN A 171 -14.77 -13.05 19.60
N VAL A 172 -13.69 -13.50 18.96
CA VAL A 172 -13.59 -14.80 18.31
C VAL A 172 -12.38 -15.54 18.84
N GLN A 173 -12.56 -16.84 19.06
CA GLN A 173 -11.49 -17.77 19.40
C GLN A 173 -11.29 -18.75 18.24
N ILE A 174 -10.04 -18.87 17.78
CA ILE A 174 -9.59 -19.85 16.80
C ILE A 174 -8.68 -20.83 17.52
N VAL A 175 -9.05 -22.11 17.51
CA VAL A 175 -8.25 -23.20 18.08
C VAL A 175 -7.67 -24.02 16.95
N THR A 176 -6.37 -24.27 16.97
CA THR A 176 -5.68 -25.11 15.98
C THR A 176 -5.40 -26.52 16.49
N ASN A 177 -5.23 -27.49 15.58
CA ASN A 177 -4.96 -28.90 15.93
C ASN A 177 -3.65 -29.09 16.72
N GLY A 178 -2.67 -28.23 16.43
CA GLY A 178 -1.38 -28.12 17.10
C GLY A 178 -0.87 -26.69 16.98
N PRO A 179 0.35 -26.39 17.46
CA PRO A 179 0.98 -25.11 17.15
C PRO A 179 0.92 -24.83 15.64
N PHE A 180 0.69 -23.57 15.27
CA PHE A 180 0.47 -23.22 13.87
C PHE A 180 1.20 -21.94 13.52
N ALA A 181 2.24 -22.05 12.69
CA ALA A 181 3.06 -20.92 12.27
C ALA A 181 2.32 -20.02 11.27
N GLY A 182 1.35 -20.56 10.51
CA GLY A 182 0.61 -19.84 9.48
C GLY A 182 -0.60 -19.04 9.98
N MET A 183 -0.76 -18.80 11.29
CA MET A 183 -1.94 -18.08 11.80
C MET A 183 -2.03 -16.64 11.26
N TYR A 184 -0.90 -15.96 11.10
CA TYR A 184 -0.87 -14.61 10.53
C TYR A 184 -1.36 -14.61 9.07
N SER A 185 -0.85 -15.53 8.24
CA SER A 185 -1.32 -15.71 6.87
C SER A 185 -2.83 -16.02 6.82
N ALA A 186 -3.34 -16.90 7.68
CA ALA A 186 -4.78 -17.19 7.74
C ALA A 186 -5.61 -15.96 8.14
N ALA A 187 -5.15 -15.21 9.15
CA ALA A 187 -5.82 -14.02 9.66
C ALA A 187 -5.78 -12.84 8.68
N SER A 188 -4.77 -12.77 7.80
CA SER A 188 -4.62 -11.73 6.77
C SER A 188 -5.19 -12.11 5.40
N ALA A 189 -5.40 -13.40 5.12
CA ALA A 189 -5.89 -13.86 3.82
C ALA A 189 -7.41 -14.08 3.79
N ILE A 190 -8.05 -14.49 4.90
CA ILE A 190 -9.48 -14.85 4.88
C ILE A 190 -10.35 -13.59 4.95
N PRO A 191 -11.07 -13.21 3.86
CA PRO A 191 -11.94 -12.04 3.87
C PRO A 191 -13.15 -12.31 4.76
N ILE A 192 -13.55 -11.34 5.57
CA ILE A 192 -14.74 -11.45 6.42
C ILE A 192 -15.97 -11.12 5.57
N LEU A 193 -16.77 -12.16 5.33
CA LEU A 193 -17.92 -12.16 4.44
C LEU A 193 -19.22 -11.96 5.23
N PRO A 194 -20.19 -11.17 4.70
CA PRO A 194 -21.48 -10.97 5.35
C PRO A 194 -22.28 -12.27 5.38
N GLN A 195 -22.44 -12.88 6.55
CA GLN A 195 -23.13 -14.16 6.71
C GLN A 195 -24.55 -14.11 6.12
N TYR A 196 -25.25 -13.00 6.31
CA TYR A 196 -26.63 -12.80 5.85
C TYR A 196 -26.79 -12.83 4.32
N ILE A 197 -25.71 -12.60 3.56
CA ILE A 197 -25.70 -12.76 2.10
C ILE A 197 -25.24 -14.17 1.74
N TRP A 198 -24.08 -14.56 2.28
CA TRP A 198 -23.37 -15.74 1.80
C TRP A 198 -24.05 -17.05 2.20
N SER A 199 -24.75 -17.10 3.33
CA SER A 199 -25.54 -18.25 3.74
C SER A 199 -26.71 -18.56 2.78
N GLY A 200 -27.11 -17.60 1.94
CA GLY A 200 -28.10 -17.78 0.89
C GLY A 200 -27.61 -18.57 -0.33
N TYR A 201 -26.29 -18.74 -0.50
CA TYR A 201 -25.73 -19.48 -1.63
C TYR A 201 -25.61 -20.97 -1.32
N ALA A 202 -26.42 -21.80 -1.98
CA ALA A 202 -26.30 -23.26 -1.89
C ALA A 202 -24.97 -23.80 -2.43
N LYS A 203 -24.32 -23.08 -3.35
CA LYS A 203 -23.01 -23.41 -3.94
C LYS A 203 -22.09 -22.18 -3.93
N PRO A 204 -21.51 -21.81 -2.77
CA PRO A 204 -20.73 -20.57 -2.62
C PRO A 204 -19.57 -20.44 -3.61
N LEU A 205 -18.91 -21.55 -3.93
CA LEU A 205 -17.81 -21.59 -4.91
C LEU A 205 -18.24 -21.15 -6.33
N ASN A 206 -19.52 -21.31 -6.68
CA ASN A 206 -20.07 -20.91 -7.97
C ASN A 206 -21.07 -19.75 -7.85
N ALA A 207 -21.04 -19.03 -6.72
CA ALA A 207 -21.90 -17.88 -6.50
C ALA A 207 -21.62 -16.79 -7.56
N PRO A 208 -22.63 -16.28 -8.27
CA PRO A 208 -22.47 -15.22 -9.25
C PRO A 208 -22.40 -13.87 -8.54
N ILE A 209 -21.21 -13.51 -8.06
CA ILE A 209 -20.98 -12.25 -7.36
C ILE A 209 -20.96 -11.11 -8.38
N LYS A 210 -22.06 -10.33 -8.43
CA LYS A 210 -22.16 -9.14 -9.29
C LYS A 210 -21.33 -7.98 -8.76
N TYR A 211 -21.32 -7.81 -7.45
CA TYR A 211 -20.50 -6.83 -6.74
C TYR A 211 -20.19 -7.36 -5.34
N PRO A 212 -18.95 -7.22 -4.86
CA PRO A 212 -18.59 -7.58 -3.49
C PRO A 212 -19.24 -6.64 -2.48
N VAL A 213 -19.55 -7.16 -1.28
CA VAL A 213 -20.07 -6.41 -0.13
C VAL A 213 -19.18 -6.75 1.06
N GLY A 214 -18.36 -5.79 1.48
CA GLY A 214 -17.37 -5.96 2.54
C GLY A 214 -17.30 -4.74 3.45
N SER A 215 -16.35 -4.74 4.38
CA SER A 215 -16.16 -3.70 5.41
C SER A 215 -14.84 -2.94 5.29
N GLY A 216 -14.08 -3.15 4.21
CA GLY A 216 -12.77 -2.57 3.98
C GLY A 216 -12.79 -1.07 3.65
N ALA A 217 -11.64 -0.50 3.34
CA ALA A 217 -11.47 0.94 3.13
C ALA A 217 -12.24 1.49 1.90
N MET A 218 -12.55 0.62 0.94
CA MET A 218 -13.20 0.97 -0.31
C MET A 218 -14.44 0.10 -0.57
N TYR A 219 -15.32 0.52 -1.48
CA TYR A 219 -16.37 -0.33 -2.05
C TYR A 219 -16.30 -0.35 -3.58
N TYR A 220 -16.78 -1.43 -4.18
CA TYR A 220 -16.77 -1.63 -5.63
C TYR A 220 -17.94 -0.91 -6.33
N ASP A 221 -17.63 0.07 -7.17
CA ASP A 221 -18.64 0.80 -7.95
C ASP A 221 -18.94 0.03 -9.25
N TYR A 222 -19.89 -0.89 -9.13
CA TYR A 222 -20.33 -1.73 -10.25
C TYR A 222 -21.06 -0.95 -11.36
N THR A 223 -21.46 0.30 -11.12
CA THR A 223 -22.19 1.11 -12.12
C THR A 223 -21.25 1.84 -13.06
N ASN A 224 -20.08 2.25 -12.56
CA ASN A 224 -19.05 2.93 -13.35
C ASN A 224 -17.91 2.01 -13.79
N THR A 225 -17.89 0.76 -13.31
CA THR A 225 -16.96 -0.27 -13.78
C THR A 225 -17.41 -0.84 -15.12
N THR A 226 -16.47 -0.95 -16.06
CA THR A 226 -16.66 -1.50 -17.41
C THR A 226 -15.55 -2.51 -17.72
N THR A 227 -15.52 -3.06 -18.93
CA THR A 227 -14.45 -3.99 -19.36
C THR A 227 -13.08 -3.33 -19.45
N THR A 228 -12.98 -2.01 -19.53
CA THR A 228 -11.71 -1.26 -19.63
C THR A 228 -11.49 -0.32 -18.45
N THR A 229 -12.34 -0.37 -17.43
CA THR A 229 -12.26 0.56 -16.30
C THR A 229 -12.76 -0.09 -15.03
N LEU A 230 -11.91 -0.20 -14.01
CA LEU A 230 -12.29 -0.61 -12.65
C LEU A 230 -12.42 0.63 -11.77
N VAL A 231 -13.48 0.69 -10.96
CA VAL A 231 -13.76 1.83 -10.07
C VAL A 231 -14.00 1.34 -8.64
N LEU A 232 -13.15 1.79 -7.72
CA LEU A 232 -13.32 1.66 -6.28
C LEU A 232 -13.62 3.04 -5.67
N ARG A 233 -14.51 3.09 -4.67
CA ARG A 233 -14.95 4.32 -4.02
C ARG A 233 -14.62 4.29 -2.53
N LYS A 234 -14.33 5.44 -1.95
CA LYS A 234 -14.13 5.57 -0.49
C LYS A 234 -15.33 5.00 0.26
N ASN A 235 -15.09 4.09 1.20
CA ASN A 235 -16.14 3.52 2.03
C ASN A 235 -16.54 4.51 3.16
N PRO A 236 -17.77 5.07 3.15
CA PRO A 236 -18.22 6.00 4.20
C PRO A 236 -18.48 5.33 5.56
N ASN A 237 -18.45 4.01 5.62
CA ASN A 237 -18.61 3.22 6.83
C ASN A 237 -17.30 2.61 7.33
N TYR A 238 -16.16 2.93 6.71
CA TYR A 238 -14.89 2.38 7.13
C TYR A 238 -14.54 2.82 8.56
N TYR A 239 -14.28 1.86 9.43
CA TYR A 239 -13.96 2.08 10.85
C TYR A 239 -12.54 2.60 11.07
N GLY A 240 -11.65 2.51 10.07
CA GLY A 240 -10.24 2.81 10.24
C GLY A 240 -9.93 4.25 10.62
N LEU A 241 -10.78 5.24 10.30
CA LEU A 241 -10.58 6.62 10.77
C LEU A 241 -10.71 6.70 12.30
N GLU A 242 -11.72 6.05 12.87
CA GLU A 242 -11.95 6.07 14.31
C GLU A 242 -10.90 5.23 15.05
N TYR A 243 -10.61 4.01 14.58
CA TYR A 243 -9.74 3.08 15.31
C TYR A 243 -8.24 3.28 15.03
N TYR A 244 -7.89 3.71 13.82
CA TYR A 244 -6.50 3.71 13.32
C TYR A 244 -6.04 5.04 12.73
N CYS A 245 -6.91 6.06 12.71
CA CYS A 245 -6.66 7.31 12.00
C CYS A 245 -6.32 7.11 10.51
N GLN A 246 -6.94 6.11 9.90
CA GLN A 246 -6.76 5.78 8.50
C GLN A 246 -7.99 6.24 7.72
N GLU A 247 -7.79 7.24 6.86
CA GLU A 247 -8.82 7.77 5.99
C GLU A 247 -8.34 7.73 4.55
N SER A 248 -9.13 7.13 3.66
CA SER A 248 -8.87 7.22 2.22
C SER A 248 -8.98 8.68 1.79
N ARG A 249 -7.92 9.20 1.16
CA ARG A 249 -7.89 10.55 0.62
C ARG A 249 -8.54 10.66 -0.76
N PRO A 250 -8.41 9.67 -1.66
CA PRO A 250 -9.26 9.58 -2.84
C PRO A 250 -10.71 9.28 -2.49
N ASP A 251 -11.65 10.00 -3.10
CA ASP A 251 -13.08 9.61 -3.11
C ASP A 251 -13.32 8.45 -4.08
N GLU A 252 -12.48 8.34 -5.10
CA GLU A 252 -12.47 7.30 -6.12
C GLU A 252 -11.05 6.93 -6.51
N VAL A 253 -10.79 5.63 -6.67
CA VAL A 253 -9.63 5.09 -7.36
C VAL A 253 -10.12 4.42 -8.64
N ARG A 254 -9.60 4.88 -9.78
CA ARG A 254 -10.04 4.47 -11.12
C ARG A 254 -8.86 3.89 -11.90
N PHE A 255 -8.93 2.59 -12.19
CA PHE A 255 -7.97 1.93 -13.07
C PHE A 255 -8.47 1.97 -14.51
N ILE A 256 -7.64 2.43 -15.44
CA ILE A 256 -7.95 2.61 -16.86
C ILE A 256 -7.07 1.65 -17.65
N SER A 257 -7.69 0.66 -18.28
CA SER A 257 -6.97 -0.37 -19.01
C SER A 257 -6.48 0.11 -20.36
N TYR A 258 -5.23 -0.20 -20.66
CA TYR A 258 -4.59 -0.05 -21.95
C TYR A 258 -4.29 -1.44 -22.54
N SER A 259 -4.24 -1.51 -23.87
CA SER A 259 -3.83 -2.72 -24.59
C SER A 259 -2.32 -2.78 -24.87
N GLY A 260 -1.56 -1.76 -24.46
CA GLY A 260 -0.13 -1.69 -24.65
C GLY A 260 0.51 -0.54 -23.88
N SER A 261 1.71 -0.78 -23.35
CA SER A 261 2.45 0.15 -22.50
C SER A 261 2.81 1.45 -23.21
N THR A 262 3.18 1.42 -24.49
CA THR A 262 3.62 2.63 -25.21
C THR A 262 2.51 3.69 -25.30
N THR A 263 1.26 3.31 -25.58
CA THR A 263 0.13 4.25 -25.60
C THR A 263 -0.15 4.80 -24.21
N MET A 264 -0.13 3.94 -23.19
CA MET A 264 -0.33 4.34 -21.79
C MET A 264 0.71 5.38 -21.34
N VAL A 265 1.99 5.14 -21.63
CA VAL A 265 3.08 6.07 -21.30
C VAL A 265 2.95 7.38 -22.06
N ASN A 266 2.57 7.36 -23.34
CA ASN A 266 2.36 8.59 -24.11
C ASN A 266 1.20 9.42 -23.58
N ASP A 267 0.07 8.80 -23.22
CA ASP A 267 -1.08 9.49 -22.63
C ASP A 267 -0.72 10.12 -21.28
N PHE A 268 0.06 9.41 -20.46
CA PHE A 268 0.57 9.91 -19.19
C PHE A 268 1.50 11.10 -19.36
N LEU A 269 2.46 11.03 -20.29
CA LEU A 269 3.40 12.12 -20.58
C LEU A 269 2.73 13.38 -21.15
N THR A 270 1.72 13.19 -22.00
CA THR A 270 1.00 14.30 -22.65
C THR A 270 -0.14 14.86 -21.81
N GLY A 271 -0.56 14.14 -20.76
CA GLY A 271 -1.72 14.49 -19.94
C GLY A 271 -3.07 14.24 -20.62
N ALA A 272 -3.11 13.49 -21.73
CA ALA A 272 -4.32 13.30 -22.54
C ALA A 272 -5.49 12.67 -21.76
N THR A 273 -5.19 11.77 -20.82
CA THR A 273 -6.18 11.08 -19.97
C THR A 273 -6.04 11.41 -18.49
N THR A 274 -5.18 12.38 -18.14
CA THR A 274 -5.00 12.90 -16.77
C THR A 274 -4.60 11.85 -15.73
N LEU A 275 -3.87 10.81 -16.16
CA LEU A 275 -3.38 9.74 -15.29
C LEU A 275 -2.46 10.29 -14.18
N ASP A 276 -2.65 9.76 -12.98
CA ASP A 276 -1.87 10.05 -11.77
C ASP A 276 -0.72 9.09 -11.56
N ALA A 277 -0.91 7.83 -11.95
CA ALA A 277 0.10 6.80 -11.84
C ALA A 277 -0.04 5.78 -12.97
N LEU A 278 1.05 5.05 -13.21
CA LEU A 278 1.14 3.96 -14.16
C LEU A 278 1.59 2.69 -13.44
N ILE A 279 0.95 1.58 -13.79
CA ILE A 279 1.32 0.22 -13.39
C ILE A 279 1.46 -0.66 -14.63
N GLY A 280 2.31 -1.69 -14.57
CA GLY A 280 2.52 -2.62 -15.69
C GLY A 280 3.23 -1.99 -16.89
N ILE A 281 4.20 -1.11 -16.64
CA ILE A 281 5.00 -0.48 -17.69
C ILE A 281 5.97 -1.51 -18.28
N ASP A 282 6.02 -1.63 -19.60
CA ASP A 282 6.97 -2.54 -20.25
C ASP A 282 8.41 -2.00 -20.11
N PRO A 283 9.43 -2.87 -19.95
CA PRO A 283 10.82 -2.45 -19.72
C PRO A 283 11.37 -1.43 -20.72
N SER A 284 11.01 -1.53 -22.00
CA SER A 284 11.46 -0.60 -23.04
C SER A 284 10.89 0.80 -22.84
N ASP A 285 9.60 0.91 -22.50
CA ASP A 285 8.95 2.20 -22.27
C ASP A 285 9.42 2.81 -20.96
N TYR A 286 9.67 2.00 -19.92
CA TYR A 286 10.27 2.49 -18.68
C TYR A 286 11.68 3.04 -18.88
N LYS A 287 12.51 2.33 -19.67
CA LYS A 287 13.92 2.68 -19.90
C LYS A 287 14.07 3.85 -20.87
N VAL A 288 13.30 3.87 -21.96
CA VAL A 288 13.42 4.84 -23.05
C VAL A 288 12.33 5.89 -22.97
N GLY A 289 11.05 5.49 -22.93
CA GLY A 289 9.90 6.40 -22.92
C GLY A 289 9.85 7.31 -21.69
N LEU A 290 10.24 6.79 -20.53
CA LEU A 290 10.29 7.51 -19.26
C LEU A 290 11.72 7.87 -18.82
N ASN A 291 12.69 7.92 -19.73
CA ASN A 291 14.12 8.08 -19.37
C ASN A 291 14.41 9.35 -18.53
N THR A 292 13.68 10.44 -18.76
CA THR A 292 13.78 11.72 -18.04
C THR A 292 12.71 11.90 -16.97
N TRP A 293 11.77 10.96 -16.82
CA TRP A 293 10.66 11.08 -15.88
C TRP A 293 11.08 10.71 -14.45
N SER A 294 10.64 11.52 -13.49
CA SER A 294 10.79 11.27 -12.06
C SER A 294 9.58 11.87 -11.32
N PRO A 295 8.92 11.14 -10.41
CA PRO A 295 9.36 9.84 -9.90
C PRO A 295 8.91 8.65 -10.76
N LYS A 296 9.77 7.63 -10.82
CA LYS A 296 9.48 6.30 -11.36
C LYS A 296 10.25 5.26 -10.54
N TRP A 297 9.69 4.05 -10.40
CA TRP A 297 10.26 3.00 -9.56
C TRP A 297 10.25 1.64 -10.25
N ALA A 298 11.29 0.87 -9.99
CA ALA A 298 11.32 -0.57 -10.26
C ALA A 298 11.26 -1.28 -8.91
N VAL A 299 10.18 -2.00 -8.66
CA VAL A 299 9.83 -2.55 -7.34
C VAL A 299 9.89 -4.08 -7.38
N SER A 300 10.58 -4.69 -6.41
CA SER A 300 10.51 -6.14 -6.22
C SER A 300 9.31 -6.48 -5.35
N LEU A 301 8.23 -6.95 -5.97
CA LEU A 301 7.01 -7.41 -5.29
C LEU A 301 7.02 -8.92 -5.01
N GLY A 302 8.12 -9.60 -5.36
CA GLY A 302 8.24 -11.04 -5.23
C GLY A 302 7.68 -11.81 -6.43
N PHE A 303 7.70 -11.22 -7.62
CA PHE A 303 7.46 -11.98 -8.85
C PHE A 303 8.57 -12.99 -9.07
N VAL A 304 8.21 -14.25 -9.30
CA VAL A 304 9.12 -15.34 -9.58
C VAL A 304 8.78 -15.93 -10.93
N GLY A 305 9.65 -15.72 -11.92
CA GLY A 305 9.54 -16.40 -13.20
C GLY A 305 9.78 -17.89 -13.03
N GLU A 306 9.01 -18.70 -13.74
CA GLU A 306 9.08 -20.15 -13.69
C GLU A 306 9.05 -20.76 -15.08
N ILE A 307 9.92 -21.74 -15.28
CA ILE A 307 9.80 -22.70 -16.38
C ILE A 307 9.33 -24.02 -15.73
N SER A 308 8.03 -24.26 -15.78
CA SER A 308 7.40 -25.45 -15.23
C SER A 308 7.48 -26.61 -16.24
N ILE A 309 7.82 -27.79 -15.75
CA ILE A 309 7.81 -29.06 -16.49
C ILE A 309 6.73 -29.95 -15.89
N ASN A 310 5.78 -30.40 -16.72
CA ASN A 310 4.70 -31.28 -16.30
C ASN A 310 5.24 -32.67 -15.93
N VAL A 311 5.34 -32.97 -14.63
CA VAL A 311 5.83 -34.23 -14.08
C VAL A 311 4.71 -35.15 -13.60
N ILE A 312 3.49 -34.99 -14.12
CA ILE A 312 2.38 -35.87 -13.74
C ILE A 312 2.69 -37.33 -14.07
N THR A 313 2.54 -38.21 -13.08
CA THR A 313 2.72 -39.65 -13.27
C THR A 313 1.42 -40.29 -13.77
N PRO A 314 1.47 -41.46 -14.45
CA PRO A 314 0.25 -42.19 -14.81
C PRO A 314 -0.66 -42.49 -13.61
N ALA A 315 -0.06 -42.74 -12.43
CA ALA A 315 -0.80 -43.00 -11.20
C ALA A 315 -1.51 -41.75 -10.68
N LEU A 316 -0.84 -40.59 -10.69
CA LEU A 316 -1.46 -39.31 -10.32
C LEU A 316 -2.55 -38.90 -11.32
N ALA A 317 -2.30 -39.03 -12.62
CA ALA A 317 -3.30 -38.76 -13.64
C ALA A 317 -4.57 -39.59 -13.41
N ALA A 318 -4.42 -40.89 -13.13
CA ALA A 318 -5.54 -41.76 -12.79
C ALA A 318 -6.25 -41.34 -11.49
N ALA A 319 -5.50 -40.96 -10.44
CA ALA A 319 -6.05 -40.58 -9.14
C ALA A 319 -6.88 -39.28 -9.21
N TYR A 320 -6.48 -38.32 -10.05
CA TYR A 320 -7.14 -37.02 -10.20
C TYR A 320 -8.07 -36.94 -11.43
N GLY A 321 -8.18 -38.02 -12.21
CA GLY A 321 -9.09 -38.10 -13.36
C GLY A 321 -8.60 -37.35 -14.60
N TYR A 322 -7.30 -37.10 -14.72
CA TYR A 322 -6.70 -36.48 -15.90
C TYR A 322 -6.50 -37.48 -17.03
N ALA A 323 -6.63 -37.00 -18.27
CA ALA A 323 -6.19 -37.76 -19.43
C ALA A 323 -4.66 -37.79 -19.45
N TYR A 324 -4.05 -38.99 -19.38
CA TYR A 324 -2.60 -39.11 -19.44
C TYR A 324 -2.11 -39.00 -20.90
N THR A 325 -1.83 -37.78 -21.33
CA THR A 325 -1.26 -37.44 -22.65
C THR A 325 0.18 -36.90 -22.55
N THR A 326 0.71 -36.83 -21.33
CA THR A 326 2.01 -36.23 -21.02
C THR A 326 3.17 -37.02 -21.64
N ASN A 327 4.18 -36.28 -22.12
CA ASN A 327 5.39 -36.86 -22.66
C ASN A 327 6.18 -37.61 -21.56
N PRO A 328 6.44 -38.93 -21.68
CA PRO A 328 7.14 -39.69 -20.64
C PRO A 328 8.57 -39.21 -20.36
N VAL A 329 9.18 -38.46 -21.27
CA VAL A 329 10.54 -37.92 -21.06
C VAL A 329 10.60 -36.93 -19.91
N LEU A 330 9.50 -36.25 -19.58
CA LEU A 330 9.44 -35.23 -18.54
C LEU A 330 9.66 -35.81 -17.13
N LEU A 331 9.33 -37.10 -16.95
CA LEU A 331 9.58 -37.82 -15.70
C LEU A 331 11.06 -38.18 -15.49
N ASN A 332 11.89 -38.09 -16.53
CA ASN A 332 13.31 -38.40 -16.45
C ASN A 332 14.10 -37.25 -15.81
N ASP A 333 14.71 -37.51 -14.66
CA ASP A 333 15.52 -36.53 -13.93
C ASP A 333 16.66 -35.94 -14.77
N THR A 334 17.37 -36.79 -15.51
CA THR A 334 18.48 -36.35 -16.38
C THR A 334 18.01 -35.41 -17.49
N PHE A 335 16.80 -35.61 -18.02
CA PHE A 335 16.19 -34.67 -18.97
C PHE A 335 15.93 -33.31 -18.31
N ARG A 336 15.28 -33.28 -17.15
CA ARG A 336 14.97 -32.02 -16.46
C ARG A 336 16.24 -31.24 -16.07
N HIS A 337 17.26 -31.94 -15.58
CA HIS A 337 18.57 -31.36 -15.32
C HIS A 337 19.20 -30.80 -16.61
N ALA A 338 19.12 -31.51 -17.74
CA ALA A 338 19.59 -30.99 -19.02
C ALA A 338 18.82 -29.73 -19.48
N VAL A 339 17.50 -29.64 -19.23
CA VAL A 339 16.73 -28.41 -19.46
C VAL A 339 17.27 -27.29 -18.57
N ALA A 340 17.47 -27.52 -17.26
CA ALA A 340 17.99 -26.53 -16.33
C ALA A 340 19.37 -25.98 -16.74
N MET A 341 20.29 -26.85 -17.19
CA MET A 341 21.60 -26.46 -17.73
C MET A 341 21.53 -25.70 -19.06
N SER A 342 20.38 -25.72 -19.73
CA SER A 342 20.16 -25.06 -21.03
C SER A 342 19.53 -23.68 -20.91
N ILE A 343 19.23 -23.18 -19.70
CA ILE A 343 18.61 -21.86 -19.53
C ILE A 343 19.66 -20.83 -19.10
N ASP A 344 19.91 -19.83 -19.93
CA ASP A 344 20.75 -18.68 -19.56
C ASP A 344 19.91 -17.66 -18.79
N LYS A 345 19.88 -17.84 -17.47
CA LYS A 345 19.06 -17.02 -16.55
C LYS A 345 19.41 -15.54 -16.63
N GLN A 346 20.72 -15.20 -16.67
CA GLN A 346 21.15 -13.81 -16.74
C GLN A 346 20.74 -13.18 -18.07
N LYS A 347 20.87 -13.92 -19.17
CA LYS A 347 20.46 -13.42 -20.47
C LYS A 347 18.94 -13.19 -20.58
N LEU A 348 18.10 -13.96 -19.88
CA LEU A 348 16.67 -13.66 -19.77
C LEU A 348 16.41 -12.33 -19.05
N VAL A 349 17.12 -12.06 -17.96
CA VAL A 349 17.04 -10.78 -17.25
C VAL A 349 17.47 -9.62 -18.16
N ASP A 350 18.52 -9.82 -18.96
CA ASP A 350 19.08 -8.78 -19.82
C ASP A 350 18.22 -8.53 -21.07
N ASP A 351 17.77 -9.58 -21.77
CA ASP A 351 17.06 -9.47 -23.05
C ASP A 351 15.57 -9.20 -22.85
N ALA A 352 14.90 -9.94 -21.97
CA ALA A 352 13.44 -9.85 -21.79
C ALA A 352 13.04 -8.77 -20.77
N LEU A 353 13.83 -8.59 -19.70
CA LEU A 353 13.54 -7.62 -18.64
C LEU A 353 14.37 -6.33 -18.73
N LEU A 354 15.32 -6.23 -19.68
CA LEU A 354 16.24 -5.10 -19.85
C LEU A 354 17.04 -4.72 -18.58
N GLY A 355 17.31 -5.71 -17.72
CA GLY A 355 18.01 -5.54 -16.45
C GLY A 355 17.11 -5.23 -15.24
N TYR A 356 15.79 -5.19 -15.42
CA TYR A 356 14.83 -4.95 -14.33
C TYR A 356 14.40 -6.24 -13.63
N GLY A 357 15.39 -6.99 -13.14
CA GLY A 357 15.19 -8.22 -12.37
C GLY A 357 16.51 -8.76 -11.85
N ASN A 358 16.43 -9.80 -11.03
CA ASN A 358 17.55 -10.57 -10.54
C ASN A 358 17.44 -12.02 -11.01
N VAL A 359 18.54 -12.76 -11.07
CA VAL A 359 18.49 -14.21 -11.33
C VAL A 359 17.85 -14.92 -10.14
N ALA A 360 16.97 -15.87 -10.41
CA ALA A 360 16.32 -16.69 -9.37
C ALA A 360 16.93 -18.08 -9.28
N ASP A 361 16.84 -18.69 -8.09
CA ASP A 361 17.16 -20.10 -7.88
C ASP A 361 16.08 -20.84 -7.10
N THR A 362 15.35 -20.17 -6.20
CA THR A 362 14.35 -20.79 -5.35
C THR A 362 13.00 -20.11 -5.46
N LEU A 363 11.92 -20.83 -5.13
CA LEU A 363 10.55 -20.33 -5.29
C LEU A 363 10.24 -19.17 -4.33
N VAL A 364 10.94 -19.12 -3.19
CA VAL A 364 10.84 -17.99 -2.25
C VAL A 364 11.66 -16.82 -2.82
N PRO A 365 11.04 -15.68 -3.17
CA PRO A 365 11.74 -14.58 -3.82
C PRO A 365 12.74 -13.89 -2.90
N ASP A 366 13.77 -13.26 -3.49
CA ASP A 366 14.86 -12.59 -2.76
C ASP A 366 14.43 -11.43 -1.84
N VAL A 367 13.25 -10.85 -2.10
CA VAL A 367 12.62 -9.83 -1.24
C VAL A 367 12.01 -10.42 0.03
N ASN A 368 11.72 -11.73 0.05
CA ASN A 368 11.12 -12.40 1.19
C ASN A 368 12.22 -12.78 2.21
N PRO A 369 12.05 -12.50 3.51
CA PRO A 369 13.06 -12.77 4.53
C PRO A 369 13.43 -14.25 4.70
N TRP A 370 12.62 -15.17 4.16
CA TRP A 370 12.83 -16.62 4.20
C TRP A 370 13.58 -17.18 2.98
N HIS A 371 13.99 -16.33 2.04
CA HIS A 371 14.73 -16.74 0.85
C HIS A 371 16.00 -17.53 1.20
N HIS A 372 16.13 -18.73 0.62
CA HIS A 372 17.34 -19.52 0.66
C HIS A 372 18.09 -19.37 -0.67
N SER A 373 19.37 -18.98 -0.60
CA SER A 373 20.23 -18.90 -1.78
C SER A 373 21.01 -20.18 -1.97
N ILE A 374 20.93 -20.76 -3.17
CA ILE A 374 21.72 -21.95 -3.52
C ILE A 374 23.19 -21.53 -3.67
N PRO A 375 24.15 -22.21 -3.02
CA PRO A 375 25.56 -21.91 -3.17
C PRO A 375 26.02 -21.99 -4.63
N ALA A 376 26.85 -21.04 -5.08
CA ALA A 376 27.34 -21.00 -6.46
C ALA A 376 28.09 -22.27 -6.92
N SER A 377 28.62 -23.07 -5.99
CA SER A 377 29.24 -24.37 -6.28
C SER A 377 28.22 -25.49 -6.56
N GLN A 378 26.97 -25.32 -6.15
CA GLN A 378 25.86 -26.24 -6.34
C GLN A 378 24.94 -25.79 -7.48
N GLN A 379 25.08 -24.55 -7.95
CA GLN A 379 24.25 -24.03 -9.03
C GLN A 379 24.52 -24.71 -10.37
N TYR A 380 23.46 -25.03 -11.11
CA TYR A 380 23.56 -25.44 -12.51
C TYR A 380 24.02 -24.25 -13.36
N LYS A 381 25.11 -24.45 -14.11
CA LYS A 381 25.63 -23.43 -15.03
C LYS A 381 24.96 -23.57 -16.38
N PHE A 382 24.77 -22.44 -17.06
CA PHE A 382 24.38 -22.44 -18.46
C PHE A 382 25.48 -23.10 -19.31
N ASP A 383 25.22 -24.33 -19.74
CA ASP A 383 26.09 -25.12 -20.62
C ASP A 383 25.24 -26.13 -21.44
N PRO A 384 24.62 -25.67 -22.54
CA PRO A 384 23.84 -26.53 -23.42
C PRO A 384 24.67 -27.67 -24.05
N ALA A 385 25.99 -27.51 -24.15
CA ALA A 385 26.87 -28.55 -24.69
C ALA A 385 27.05 -29.69 -23.66
N ALA A 386 27.25 -29.37 -22.39
CA ALA A 386 27.26 -30.35 -21.31
C ALA A 386 25.87 -30.98 -21.10
N ALA A 387 24.79 -30.21 -21.24
CA ALA A 387 23.42 -30.73 -21.22
C ALA A 387 23.20 -31.79 -22.33
N ARG A 388 23.68 -31.51 -23.55
CA ARG A 388 23.66 -32.47 -24.65
C ARG A 388 24.49 -33.71 -24.34
N ALA A 389 25.69 -33.55 -23.79
CA ALA A 389 26.54 -34.69 -23.41
C ALA A 389 25.86 -35.58 -22.35
N LEU A 390 25.18 -34.96 -21.39
CA LEU A 390 24.38 -35.62 -20.36
C LEU A 390 23.22 -36.43 -20.99
N LEU A 391 22.48 -35.84 -21.93
CA LEU A 391 21.44 -36.56 -22.69
C LEU A 391 22.03 -37.73 -23.51
N ASN A 392 23.15 -37.52 -24.18
CA ASN A 392 23.82 -38.58 -24.95
C ASN A 392 24.25 -39.76 -24.07
N SER A 393 24.66 -39.51 -22.82
CA SER A 393 25.00 -40.55 -21.85
C SER A 393 23.79 -41.46 -21.51
N GLN A 394 22.57 -40.97 -21.72
CA GLN A 394 21.31 -41.70 -21.54
C GLN A 394 20.81 -42.36 -22.85
N GLY A 395 21.65 -42.43 -23.89
CA GLY A 395 21.34 -43.10 -25.15
C GLY A 395 20.59 -42.26 -26.18
N TRP A 396 20.47 -40.94 -25.97
CA TRP A 396 20.03 -40.01 -27.01
C TRP A 396 21.13 -39.85 -28.08
N VAL A 397 20.75 -39.84 -29.37
CA VAL A 397 21.68 -39.81 -30.52
C VAL A 397 21.29 -38.73 -31.54
N TYR A 398 22.23 -38.38 -32.42
CA TYR A 398 22.28 -37.09 -33.11
C TYR A 398 21.32 -36.89 -34.30
N ASP A 399 20.91 -37.92 -35.04
CA ASP A 399 19.91 -37.76 -36.11
C ASP A 399 19.19 -39.08 -36.43
N GLY A 400 18.22 -39.00 -37.36
CA GLY A 400 17.47 -40.11 -37.98
C GLY A 400 18.31 -41.25 -38.58
N THR A 401 19.65 -41.14 -38.57
CA THR A 401 20.60 -42.14 -39.09
C THR A 401 21.61 -42.61 -38.03
N GLY A 402 21.63 -41.96 -36.84
CA GLY A 402 22.59 -42.22 -35.77
C GLY A 402 24.00 -41.64 -36.02
N ALA A 403 24.16 -40.77 -37.03
CA ALA A 403 25.45 -40.16 -37.36
C ALA A 403 25.73 -38.96 -36.46
N ASN A 404 26.94 -38.89 -35.87
CA ASN A 404 27.34 -37.78 -35.00
C ASN A 404 27.37 -36.46 -35.78
N LYS A 405 26.39 -35.58 -35.50
CA LYS A 405 26.29 -34.24 -36.06
C LYS A 405 26.19 -33.23 -34.90
N PRO A 406 27.28 -32.54 -34.57
CA PRO A 406 27.25 -31.42 -33.63
C PRO A 406 26.15 -30.43 -34.00
N GLY A 407 25.31 -30.05 -33.03
CA GLY A 407 24.20 -29.12 -33.23
C GLY A 407 22.92 -29.71 -33.84
N ALA A 408 22.84 -31.04 -34.05
CA ALA A 408 21.62 -31.65 -34.57
C ALA A 408 20.48 -31.65 -33.54
N THR A 409 19.28 -31.28 -34.00
CA THR A 409 18.07 -31.14 -33.17
C THR A 409 16.85 -31.55 -34.00
N PRO A 410 15.96 -32.41 -33.47
CA PRO A 410 16.03 -33.07 -32.16
C PRO A 410 17.11 -34.17 -32.08
N LEU A 411 17.50 -34.55 -30.86
CA LEU A 411 18.11 -35.85 -30.58
C LEU A 411 17.05 -36.96 -30.72
N TYR A 412 17.47 -38.21 -30.88
CA TYR A 412 16.58 -39.36 -31.04
C TYR A 412 16.95 -40.50 -30.08
N ARG A 413 15.99 -41.33 -29.69
CA ARG A 413 16.24 -42.61 -29.02
C ARG A 413 16.18 -43.78 -30.00
N LYS A 414 16.97 -44.82 -29.71
CA LYS A 414 16.88 -46.14 -30.36
C LYS A 414 16.04 -47.09 -29.52
N ASP A 415 15.22 -47.91 -30.15
CA ASP A 415 14.58 -49.07 -29.50
C ASP A 415 15.61 -50.19 -29.25
N ALA A 416 15.14 -51.26 -28.59
CA ALA A 416 15.91 -52.47 -28.35
C ALA A 416 16.40 -53.17 -29.65
N THR A 417 15.88 -52.81 -30.82
CA THR A 417 16.28 -53.31 -32.14
C THR A 417 17.28 -52.38 -32.85
N GLY A 418 17.63 -51.25 -32.25
CA GLY A 418 18.54 -50.25 -32.81
C GLY A 418 17.87 -49.28 -33.79
N ARG A 419 16.54 -49.35 -33.96
CA ARG A 419 15.76 -48.44 -34.81
C ARG A 419 15.41 -47.17 -34.04
N LEU A 420 15.48 -46.02 -34.71
CA LEU A 420 15.07 -44.76 -34.11
C LEU A 420 13.55 -44.69 -34.00
N ILE A 421 13.07 -44.34 -32.82
CA ILE A 421 11.65 -44.33 -32.48
C ILE A 421 11.15 -42.90 -32.35
N ASP A 422 11.69 -42.16 -31.38
CA ASP A 422 11.14 -40.87 -30.97
C ASP A 422 12.22 -39.78 -30.96
N GLY A 423 11.91 -38.65 -31.60
CA GLY A 423 12.68 -37.43 -31.43
C GLY A 423 12.44 -36.83 -30.04
N LEU A 424 13.46 -36.20 -29.46
CA LEU A 424 13.37 -35.43 -28.22
C LEU A 424 12.63 -34.12 -28.51
N VAL A 425 11.30 -34.22 -28.55
CA VAL A 425 10.38 -33.12 -28.86
C VAL A 425 9.48 -32.87 -27.65
N VAL A 426 9.36 -31.62 -27.22
CA VAL A 426 8.44 -31.19 -26.15
C VAL A 426 7.59 -29.99 -26.59
N ARG A 427 6.38 -29.86 -26.05
CA ARG A 427 5.53 -28.69 -26.25
C ARG A 427 5.94 -27.58 -25.30
N PHE A 428 6.09 -26.36 -25.79
CA PHE A 428 6.48 -25.20 -24.97
C PHE A 428 5.50 -24.05 -25.13
N TYR A 429 4.90 -23.59 -24.03
CA TYR A 429 3.89 -22.54 -24.00
C TYR A 429 4.38 -21.31 -23.22
N THR A 430 3.97 -20.12 -23.62
CA THR A 430 4.21 -18.88 -22.87
C THR A 430 3.08 -17.87 -23.13
N LEU A 431 3.04 -16.81 -22.34
CA LEU A 431 1.99 -15.80 -22.38
C LEU A 431 2.08 -14.89 -23.62
N ASN A 432 0.94 -14.40 -24.10
CA ASN A 432 0.85 -13.42 -25.18
C ASN A 432 0.46 -12.01 -24.70
N THR A 433 0.52 -11.80 -23.39
CA THR A 433 0.00 -10.58 -22.75
C THR A 433 0.95 -9.41 -22.83
N ARG A 434 2.26 -9.66 -22.99
CA ARG A 434 3.30 -8.63 -23.08
C ARG A 434 4.52 -9.10 -23.90
N PRO A 435 5.31 -8.20 -24.51
CA PRO A 435 6.40 -8.56 -25.44
C PRO A 435 7.54 -9.40 -24.82
N GLN A 436 7.82 -9.24 -23.54
CA GLN A 436 8.90 -9.96 -22.84
C GLN A 436 8.72 -11.48 -22.86
N TRP A 437 7.49 -11.97 -22.89
CA TRP A 437 7.20 -13.41 -22.96
C TRP A 437 7.66 -14.02 -24.29
N GLU A 438 7.47 -13.30 -25.39
CA GLU A 438 7.92 -13.72 -26.72
C GLU A 438 9.44 -13.65 -26.85
N ILE A 439 10.06 -12.60 -26.29
CA ILE A 439 11.53 -12.46 -26.24
C ILE A 439 12.14 -13.63 -25.47
N ALA A 440 11.65 -13.91 -24.26
CA ALA A 440 12.09 -15.04 -23.45
C ALA A 440 11.83 -16.38 -24.14
N GLY A 441 10.65 -16.57 -24.74
CA GLY A 441 10.29 -17.78 -25.45
C GLY A 441 11.24 -18.12 -26.60
N ARG A 442 11.58 -17.12 -27.42
CA ARG A 442 12.56 -17.26 -28.52
C ARG A 442 13.93 -17.71 -28.00
N ASP A 443 14.43 -17.10 -26.93
CA ASP A 443 15.77 -17.39 -26.41
C ASP A 443 15.83 -18.79 -25.79
N ILE A 444 14.80 -19.19 -25.04
CA ILE A 444 14.65 -20.54 -24.46
C ILE A 444 14.65 -21.60 -25.57
N VAL A 445 13.87 -21.42 -26.64
CA VAL A 445 13.85 -22.34 -27.78
C VAL A 445 15.23 -22.47 -28.43
N ALA A 446 15.94 -21.35 -28.61
CA ALA A 446 17.27 -21.35 -29.19
C ALA A 446 18.29 -22.12 -28.34
N TRP A 447 18.23 -22.00 -27.00
CA TRP A 447 19.16 -22.71 -26.12
C TRP A 447 18.84 -24.20 -25.98
N LEU A 448 17.56 -24.56 -25.87
CA LEU A 448 17.14 -25.97 -25.85
C LEU A 448 17.52 -26.68 -27.14
N ALA A 449 17.42 -25.99 -28.28
CA ALA A 449 17.91 -26.52 -29.54
C ALA A 449 19.43 -26.80 -29.52
N GLN A 450 20.25 -26.03 -28.81
CA GLN A 450 21.68 -26.33 -28.68
C GLN A 450 21.92 -27.63 -27.89
N ALA A 451 21.10 -27.91 -26.86
CA ALA A 451 21.13 -29.16 -26.11
C ALA A 451 20.56 -30.36 -26.90
N GLY A 452 19.85 -30.11 -28.01
CA GLY A 452 19.26 -31.15 -28.85
C GLY A 452 17.80 -31.45 -28.52
N ILE A 453 17.15 -30.56 -27.77
CA ILE A 453 15.73 -30.63 -27.42
C ILE A 453 14.97 -29.75 -28.42
N GLN A 454 14.09 -30.35 -29.22
CA GLN A 454 13.20 -29.61 -30.11
C GLN A 454 11.95 -29.20 -29.34
N THR A 455 11.56 -27.94 -29.45
CA THR A 455 10.29 -27.47 -28.90
C THR A 455 9.26 -27.27 -30.00
N THR A 456 7.98 -27.39 -29.64
CA THR A 456 6.83 -27.17 -30.53
C THR A 456 5.73 -26.42 -29.81
N ASP A 457 4.81 -25.83 -30.56
CA ASP A 457 3.53 -25.38 -30.01
C ASP A 457 2.54 -26.55 -29.82
N ARG A 458 1.31 -26.24 -29.40
CA ARG A 458 0.26 -27.26 -29.21
C ARG A 458 -0.11 -28.02 -30.49
N LEU A 459 0.12 -27.46 -31.67
CA LEU A 459 -0.16 -28.07 -32.98
C LEU A 459 1.04 -28.82 -33.55
N GLY A 460 2.15 -28.94 -32.80
CA GLY A 460 3.37 -29.60 -33.25
C GLY A 460 4.24 -28.76 -34.20
N ARG A 461 3.99 -27.44 -34.30
CA ARG A 461 4.76 -26.53 -35.15
C ARG A 461 6.10 -26.19 -34.50
N THR A 462 7.19 -26.36 -35.23
CA THR A 462 8.57 -26.10 -34.79
C THR A 462 9.04 -24.66 -35.02
N SER A 463 8.22 -23.83 -35.70
CA SER A 463 8.47 -22.40 -35.90
C SER A 463 7.25 -21.60 -35.41
N PRO A 464 7.41 -20.70 -34.42
CA PRO A 464 8.68 -20.31 -33.77
C PRO A 464 9.19 -21.34 -32.73
N GLY A 465 8.49 -22.47 -32.54
CA GLY A 465 8.88 -23.53 -31.60
C GLY A 465 8.26 -23.37 -30.21
N TYR A 466 7.32 -22.44 -30.04
CA TYR A 466 6.51 -22.25 -28.84
C TYR A 466 5.12 -21.74 -29.21
N GLY A 467 4.15 -21.91 -28.30
CA GLY A 467 2.80 -21.35 -28.40
C GLY A 467 2.60 -20.12 -27.52
N LEU A 468 1.92 -19.11 -28.05
CA LEU A 468 1.55 -17.88 -27.34
C LEU A 468 0.07 -17.92 -26.97
N TYR A 469 -0.25 -17.79 -25.68
CA TYR A 469 -1.60 -17.95 -25.15
C TYR A 469 -1.94 -16.85 -24.14
N ASN A 470 -3.22 -16.53 -24.00
CA ASN A 470 -3.65 -15.66 -22.92
C ASN A 470 -3.75 -16.43 -21.59
N THR A 471 -3.88 -15.70 -20.48
CA THR A 471 -3.97 -16.22 -19.11
C THR A 471 -5.03 -17.32 -18.94
N ASN A 472 -6.21 -17.15 -19.55
CA ASN A 472 -7.31 -18.12 -19.43
C ASN A 472 -7.00 -19.43 -20.15
N GLN A 473 -6.39 -19.36 -21.34
CA GLN A 473 -5.98 -20.54 -22.09
C GLN A 473 -4.91 -21.33 -21.34
N MET A 474 -3.90 -20.63 -20.81
CA MET A 474 -2.84 -21.24 -20.02
C MET A 474 -3.39 -21.92 -18.77
N SER A 475 -4.24 -21.24 -18.00
CA SER A 475 -4.93 -21.83 -16.84
C SER A 475 -5.70 -23.10 -17.23
N GLY A 476 -6.37 -23.09 -18.38
CA GLY A 476 -7.06 -24.27 -18.90
C GLY A 476 -6.12 -25.44 -19.24
N TYR A 477 -4.95 -25.18 -19.82
CA TYR A 477 -3.95 -26.21 -20.09
C TYR A 477 -3.33 -26.77 -18.81
N TRP A 478 -3.05 -25.92 -17.82
CA TRP A 478 -2.64 -26.40 -16.51
C TRP A 478 -3.71 -27.26 -15.89
N LEU A 479 -4.95 -26.79 -15.72
CA LEU A 479 -6.02 -27.56 -15.07
C LEU A 479 -6.41 -28.85 -15.80
N SER A 480 -5.91 -29.08 -17.01
CA SER A 480 -6.12 -30.32 -17.77
C SER A 480 -4.85 -31.16 -17.96
N ALA A 481 -3.72 -30.72 -17.40
CA ALA A 481 -2.38 -31.28 -17.62
C ALA A 481 -1.97 -31.35 -19.11
N ASP A 482 -2.57 -30.52 -19.98
CA ASP A 482 -2.36 -30.55 -21.45
C ASP A 482 -1.19 -29.64 -21.88
N TYR A 483 -0.01 -29.84 -21.30
CA TYR A 483 1.23 -29.16 -21.69
C TYR A 483 2.46 -30.00 -21.29
N ASP A 484 3.63 -29.71 -21.87
CA ASP A 484 4.88 -30.39 -21.47
C ASP A 484 5.79 -29.45 -20.66
N MET A 485 6.00 -28.24 -21.17
CA MET A 485 6.74 -27.19 -20.50
C MET A 485 6.07 -25.84 -20.74
N TRP A 486 6.15 -24.91 -19.80
CA TRP A 486 5.70 -23.54 -20.01
C TRP A 486 6.60 -22.50 -19.34
N LEU A 487 6.36 -21.22 -19.63
CA LEU A 487 6.96 -20.08 -18.93
C LEU A 487 5.84 -19.20 -18.37
N TRP A 488 5.88 -18.94 -17.07
CA TRP A 488 4.90 -18.15 -16.30
C TRP A 488 5.60 -17.37 -15.18
N ASP A 489 4.88 -16.57 -14.40
CA ASP A 489 5.33 -15.98 -13.15
C ASP A 489 4.33 -16.08 -11.99
N TRP A 490 4.82 -16.51 -10.82
CA TRP A 490 4.10 -16.35 -9.55
C TRP A 490 4.37 -14.99 -8.93
N ILE A 491 3.52 -14.58 -7.99
CA ILE A 491 3.78 -13.45 -7.09
C ILE A 491 3.66 -13.92 -5.64
N PHE A 492 4.76 -13.80 -4.89
CA PHE A 492 4.81 -14.10 -3.46
C PHE A 492 5.36 -12.88 -2.72
N THR A 493 4.49 -12.16 -2.02
CA THR A 493 4.83 -10.89 -1.38
C THR A 493 5.90 -11.08 -0.27
N PRO A 494 6.56 -9.99 0.17
CA PRO A 494 7.47 -10.04 1.32
C PRO A 494 6.81 -10.56 2.62
N ALA A 495 5.49 -10.42 2.78
CA ALA A 495 4.73 -10.94 3.92
C ALA A 495 4.40 -12.44 3.81
N SER A 496 4.56 -13.05 2.64
CA SER A 496 4.17 -14.44 2.42
C SER A 496 4.93 -15.38 3.34
N ASP A 497 4.21 -16.20 4.10
CA ASP A 497 4.76 -17.30 4.89
C ASP A 497 5.41 -18.31 3.94
N PRO A 498 6.67 -18.71 4.19
CA PRO A 498 7.39 -19.55 3.26
C PRO A 498 6.73 -20.92 3.06
N SER A 499 5.98 -21.44 4.04
CA SER A 499 5.33 -22.74 3.88
C SER A 499 3.91 -22.60 3.34
N LEU A 500 3.04 -21.84 4.00
CA LEU A 500 1.61 -21.78 3.66
C LEU A 500 1.34 -20.99 2.37
N ASP A 501 2.06 -19.89 2.15
CA ASP A 501 1.78 -18.99 1.01
C ASP A 501 2.63 -19.35 -0.23
N VAL A 502 3.84 -19.90 -0.01
CA VAL A 502 4.83 -20.13 -1.08
C VAL A 502 5.05 -21.61 -1.37
N LEU A 503 5.68 -22.35 -0.45
CA LEU A 503 6.09 -23.74 -0.72
C LEU A 503 4.92 -24.73 -0.73
N GLU A 504 3.73 -24.32 -0.25
CA GLU A 504 2.52 -25.12 -0.31
C GLU A 504 2.14 -25.50 -1.74
N VAL A 505 2.41 -24.62 -2.70
CA VAL A 505 2.08 -24.85 -4.12
C VAL A 505 2.80 -26.07 -4.69
N GLU A 506 3.80 -26.62 -3.99
CA GLU A 506 4.53 -27.83 -4.39
C GLU A 506 4.14 -29.06 -3.55
N THR A 507 3.11 -28.95 -2.71
CA THR A 507 2.61 -30.12 -1.97
C THR A 507 1.75 -31.01 -2.87
N THR A 508 1.67 -32.31 -2.56
CA THR A 508 0.75 -33.22 -3.27
C THR A 508 -0.71 -32.79 -3.12
N GLY A 509 -1.07 -32.19 -1.98
CA GLY A 509 -2.42 -31.70 -1.72
C GLY A 509 -2.84 -30.50 -2.58
N ALA A 510 -1.86 -29.76 -3.11
CA ALA A 510 -2.05 -28.59 -3.97
C ALA A 510 -2.25 -28.94 -5.46
N ILE A 511 -2.12 -30.22 -5.86
CA ILE A 511 -2.35 -30.68 -7.25
C ILE A 511 -3.75 -30.30 -7.73
N GLY A 512 -3.78 -29.48 -8.79
CA GLY A 512 -4.98 -28.93 -9.39
C GLY A 512 -5.14 -27.43 -9.11
N PRO A 513 -5.37 -27.01 -7.85
CA PRO A 513 -5.60 -25.59 -7.53
C PRO A 513 -4.38 -24.68 -7.68
N THR A 514 -3.20 -25.09 -7.21
CA THR A 514 -2.00 -24.23 -7.13
C THR A 514 -0.69 -24.92 -7.53
N ASN A 515 -0.63 -26.25 -7.47
CA ASN A 515 0.50 -27.01 -8.00
C ASN A 515 0.31 -27.21 -9.51
N ASP A 516 1.11 -26.49 -10.29
CA ASP A 516 1.01 -26.50 -11.75
C ASP A 516 1.93 -27.50 -12.44
N ASN A 517 3.04 -27.89 -11.80
CA ASN A 517 4.02 -28.84 -12.36
C ASN A 517 3.67 -30.31 -12.08
N TYR A 518 2.67 -30.58 -11.22
CA TYR A 518 2.24 -31.92 -10.77
C TYR A 518 3.28 -32.67 -9.94
N TYR A 519 4.16 -31.94 -9.24
CA TYR A 519 5.12 -32.51 -8.31
C TYR A 519 4.41 -33.18 -7.13
N SER A 520 4.96 -34.32 -6.69
CA SER A 520 4.49 -35.04 -5.52
C SER A 520 5.67 -35.76 -4.88
N ASN A 521 5.92 -35.46 -3.61
CA ASN A 521 7.00 -36.08 -2.85
C ASN A 521 6.62 -36.18 -1.37
N ALA A 522 6.54 -37.41 -0.87
CA ALA A 522 6.12 -37.66 0.51
C ALA A 522 7.07 -37.05 1.56
N THR A 523 8.37 -36.92 1.26
CA THR A 523 9.32 -36.25 2.16
C THR A 523 9.08 -34.75 2.18
N PHE A 524 8.83 -34.14 1.02
CA PHE A 524 8.49 -32.72 0.93
C PHE A 524 7.20 -32.43 1.70
N ASP A 525 6.15 -33.23 1.49
CA ASP A 525 4.88 -33.12 2.21
C ASP A 525 5.06 -33.27 3.72
N ALA A 526 5.94 -34.18 4.18
CA ALA A 526 6.24 -34.34 5.60
C ALA A 526 6.95 -33.12 6.19
N LEU A 527 7.93 -32.55 5.47
CA LEU A 527 8.63 -31.34 5.89
C LEU A 527 7.72 -30.12 5.89
N TYR A 528 6.83 -29.97 4.90
CA TYR A 528 5.78 -28.95 4.88
C TYR A 528 4.88 -29.06 6.13
N ASN A 529 4.35 -30.25 6.43
CA ASN A 529 3.50 -30.43 7.61
C ASN A 529 4.26 -30.16 8.91
N GLN A 530 5.54 -30.53 8.97
CA GLN A 530 6.41 -30.24 10.11
C GLN A 530 6.66 -28.73 10.27
N SER A 531 6.91 -28.02 9.17
CA SER A 531 7.22 -26.59 9.20
C SER A 531 6.03 -25.77 9.71
N LEU A 532 4.79 -26.17 9.39
CA LEU A 532 3.58 -25.52 9.90
C LEU A 532 3.43 -25.63 11.42
N GLN A 533 4.04 -26.63 12.06
CA GLN A 533 3.95 -26.86 13.51
C GLN A 533 5.05 -26.17 14.33
N ILE A 534 6.04 -25.54 13.67
CA ILE A 534 7.18 -24.90 14.35
C ILE A 534 7.01 -23.39 14.28
N VAL A 535 6.53 -22.80 15.37
CA VAL A 535 6.26 -21.35 15.45
C VAL A 535 7.54 -20.52 15.58
N ASP A 536 8.58 -21.05 16.25
CA ASP A 536 9.87 -20.36 16.38
C ASP A 536 10.56 -20.25 15.01
N PRO A 537 10.77 -19.02 14.48
CA PRO A 537 11.34 -18.85 13.16
C PRO A 537 12.74 -19.44 13.00
N ALA A 538 13.56 -19.38 14.05
CA ALA A 538 14.93 -19.90 14.02
C ALA A 538 14.98 -21.42 13.89
N ALA A 539 14.11 -22.12 14.64
CA ALA A 539 13.97 -23.57 14.55
C ALA A 539 13.31 -24.04 13.24
N ARG A 540 12.44 -23.21 12.64
CA ARG A 540 11.74 -23.53 11.38
C ARG A 540 12.63 -23.41 10.16
N ARG A 541 13.57 -22.45 10.16
CA ARG A 541 14.39 -22.08 9.00
C ARG A 541 15.11 -23.25 8.30
N PRO A 542 15.78 -24.19 9.00
CA PRO A 542 16.46 -25.30 8.34
C PRO A 542 15.52 -26.20 7.53
N ILE A 543 14.26 -26.32 7.95
CA ILE A 543 13.25 -27.15 7.26
C ILE A 543 12.82 -26.46 5.96
N THR A 544 12.51 -25.16 6.02
CA THR A 544 12.10 -24.40 4.83
C THR A 544 13.24 -24.22 3.83
N ASP A 545 14.49 -24.13 4.30
CA ASP A 545 15.68 -24.11 3.44
C ASP A 545 15.86 -25.47 2.74
N GLU A 546 15.64 -26.59 3.44
CA GLU A 546 15.67 -27.93 2.84
C GLU A 546 14.60 -28.11 1.78
N MET A 547 13.37 -27.66 2.05
CA MET A 547 12.29 -27.70 1.08
C MET A 547 12.63 -26.92 -0.20
N GLN A 548 13.17 -25.69 -0.06
CA GLN A 548 13.63 -24.90 -1.20
C GLN A 548 14.72 -25.63 -2.01
N ARG A 549 15.67 -26.28 -1.31
CA ARG A 549 16.73 -27.07 -1.95
C ARG A 549 16.20 -28.32 -2.65
N MET A 550 15.22 -29.01 -2.07
CA MET A 550 14.58 -30.18 -2.70
C MET A 550 13.92 -29.83 -4.03
N LEU A 551 13.26 -28.67 -4.12
CA LEU A 551 12.64 -28.21 -5.37
C LEU A 551 13.71 -27.87 -6.42
N TYR A 552 14.78 -27.18 -6.00
CA TYR A 552 15.94 -26.90 -6.86
C TYR A 552 16.52 -28.18 -7.47
N ASP A 553 16.79 -29.18 -6.62
CA ASP A 553 17.41 -30.45 -7.00
C ASP A 553 16.49 -31.35 -7.84
N TYR A 554 15.17 -31.10 -7.85
CA TYR A 554 14.21 -31.91 -8.61
C TYR A 554 13.99 -31.41 -10.05
N HIS A 555 14.25 -30.13 -10.31
CA HIS A 555 14.22 -29.51 -11.65
C HIS A 555 12.87 -29.54 -12.39
N SER A 556 11.73 -29.77 -11.72
CA SER A 556 10.41 -29.55 -12.35
C SER A 556 10.06 -28.07 -12.46
N TYR A 557 10.61 -27.27 -11.54
CA TYR A 557 10.58 -25.81 -11.56
C TYR A 557 11.98 -25.28 -11.79
N ILE A 558 12.20 -24.73 -12.98
CA ILE A 558 13.44 -24.01 -13.29
C ILE A 558 13.11 -22.52 -13.19
N LEU A 559 13.67 -21.85 -12.19
CA LEU A 559 13.33 -20.46 -11.89
C LEU A 559 14.36 -19.54 -12.56
N PRO A 560 14.02 -18.82 -13.65
CA PRO A 560 14.99 -17.96 -14.33
C PRO A 560 15.25 -16.63 -13.62
N TYR A 561 14.23 -15.98 -13.05
CA TYR A 561 14.37 -14.62 -12.56
C TYR A 561 13.39 -14.24 -11.44
N TYR A 562 13.78 -13.26 -10.62
CA TYR A 562 12.89 -12.43 -9.83
C TYR A 562 12.71 -11.10 -10.55
N ARG A 563 11.57 -10.89 -11.22
CA ARG A 563 11.36 -9.64 -11.99
C ARG A 563 10.89 -8.51 -11.10
N LYS A 564 11.28 -7.29 -11.44
CA LYS A 564 10.72 -6.07 -10.84
C LYS A 564 9.51 -5.64 -11.66
N ASP A 565 8.48 -5.15 -10.98
CA ASP A 565 7.40 -4.43 -11.65
C ASP A 565 7.72 -2.94 -11.72
N LEU A 566 7.20 -2.28 -12.74
CA LEU A 566 7.66 -0.97 -13.20
C LEU A 566 6.55 0.06 -13.15
N TYR A 567 6.85 1.17 -12.49
CA TYR A 567 5.89 2.14 -12.03
C TYR A 567 6.31 3.58 -12.33
N ALA A 568 5.34 4.47 -12.49
CA ALA A 568 5.56 5.91 -12.52
C ALA A 568 4.41 6.65 -11.87
N ALA A 569 4.69 7.82 -11.27
CA ALA A 569 3.67 8.70 -10.74
C ALA A 569 3.83 10.12 -11.30
N ALA A 570 2.72 10.82 -11.41
CA ALA A 570 2.68 12.18 -11.91
C ALA A 570 3.36 13.14 -10.92
N THR A 571 4.10 14.11 -11.45
CA THR A 571 4.66 15.19 -10.64
C THR A 571 3.61 16.28 -10.37
N PRO A 572 3.70 17.01 -9.25
CA PRO A 572 2.92 18.24 -9.03
C PRO A 572 3.07 19.23 -10.20
N PRO A 573 2.12 20.16 -10.41
CA PRO A 573 1.19 20.20 -11.53
C PRO A 573 1.77 20.76 -12.85
N GLY A 574 2.99 20.38 -13.24
CA GLY A 574 3.58 20.78 -14.52
C GLY A 574 2.79 20.35 -15.77
N VAL A 575 1.81 19.43 -15.64
CA VAL A 575 1.09 18.81 -16.77
C VAL A 575 -0.44 19.04 -16.72
N ARG A 576 -0.99 19.67 -15.67
CA ARG A 576 -2.41 19.47 -15.27
C ARG A 576 -3.37 20.67 -15.33
N GLN A 577 -3.05 21.75 -16.03
CA GLN A 577 -3.91 22.95 -16.00
C GLN A 577 -5.21 22.92 -16.85
N GLN A 578 -5.71 21.76 -17.32
CA GLN A 578 -6.82 21.74 -18.31
C GLN A 578 -7.99 20.76 -18.04
N THR A 579 -8.20 20.26 -16.82
CA THR A 579 -9.42 19.49 -16.50
C THR A 579 -10.54 20.35 -15.94
N SER A 580 -11.79 19.96 -16.24
CA SER A 580 -12.99 20.51 -15.61
C SER A 580 -13.80 19.37 -14.97
N PRO A 581 -13.95 19.34 -13.63
CA PRO A 581 -13.39 20.28 -12.66
C PRO A 581 -11.85 20.20 -12.59
N PRO A 582 -11.17 21.25 -12.09
CA PRO A 582 -9.73 21.24 -11.90
C PRO A 582 -9.31 20.04 -11.05
N ASP A 583 -8.42 19.22 -11.59
CA ASP A 583 -7.80 18.12 -10.87
C ASP A 583 -6.52 18.65 -10.22
N PRO A 584 -6.48 18.79 -8.90
CA PRO A 584 -5.32 19.37 -8.23
C PRO A 584 -4.07 18.50 -8.40
N GLY A 585 -4.24 17.20 -8.66
CA GLY A 585 -3.20 16.20 -8.64
C GLY A 585 -2.83 15.77 -7.22
N TRP A 586 -1.87 14.85 -7.14
CA TRP A 586 -1.49 14.18 -5.91
C TRP A 586 0.00 14.35 -5.61
N THR A 587 0.31 14.36 -4.32
CA THR A 587 1.67 14.35 -3.77
C THR A 587 1.80 13.26 -2.71
N ASN A 588 2.95 13.18 -2.06
CA ASN A 588 3.23 12.25 -0.96
C ASN A 588 3.12 10.77 -1.35
N TRP A 589 3.47 10.42 -2.59
CA TRP A 589 3.45 9.06 -3.12
C TRP A 589 4.30 8.04 -2.33
N GLY A 590 5.26 8.49 -1.53
CA GLY A 590 6.22 7.64 -0.84
C GLY A 590 7.32 7.11 -1.77
N ASN A 591 8.07 6.11 -1.30
CA ASN A 591 9.07 5.43 -2.11
C ASN A 591 8.70 3.95 -2.28
N TRP A 592 8.10 3.62 -3.42
CA TRP A 592 7.57 2.28 -3.68
C TRP A 592 8.65 1.19 -3.73
N SER A 593 9.91 1.56 -3.99
CA SER A 593 11.03 0.60 -3.97
C SER A 593 11.43 0.12 -2.57
N SER A 594 11.09 0.88 -1.52
CA SER A 594 11.39 0.53 -0.12
C SER A 594 10.14 0.30 0.74
N GLU A 595 8.98 0.71 0.26
CA GLU A 595 7.68 0.59 0.93
C GLU A 595 6.70 -0.04 -0.06
N GLN A 596 6.89 -1.34 -0.33
CA GLN A 596 6.18 -2.05 -1.39
C GLN A 596 4.66 -2.10 -1.19
N GLY A 597 4.16 -1.97 0.04
CA GLY A 597 2.72 -1.89 0.30
C GLY A 597 2.07 -0.59 -0.16
N LEU A 598 2.85 0.38 -0.67
CA LEU A 598 2.34 1.63 -1.27
C LEU A 598 2.11 1.57 -2.79
N VAL A 599 2.40 0.44 -3.45
CA VAL A 599 2.15 0.35 -4.90
C VAL A 599 0.64 0.44 -5.21
N PRO A 600 0.21 1.04 -6.34
CA PRO A 600 -1.21 1.26 -6.61
C PRO A 600 -2.02 -0.02 -6.88
N ASP A 601 -1.34 -1.11 -7.22
CA ASP A 601 -1.86 -2.46 -7.40
C ASP A 601 -1.63 -3.36 -6.17
N SER A 602 -1.38 -2.74 -5.00
CA SER A 602 -1.32 -3.44 -3.73
C SER A 602 -2.71 -3.95 -3.32
N ASP A 603 -2.74 -5.12 -2.71
CA ASP A 603 -3.91 -5.65 -2.00
C ASP A 603 -4.12 -4.94 -0.64
N LEU A 604 -3.19 -4.07 -0.22
CA LEU A 604 -3.30 -3.21 0.96
C LEU A 604 -3.90 -1.84 0.61
N PRO A 605 -4.78 -1.25 1.46
CA PRO A 605 -5.32 0.09 1.26
C PRO A 605 -4.35 1.23 1.63
N ALA A 606 -3.13 0.89 2.08
CA ALA A 606 -2.10 1.84 2.48
C ALA A 606 -1.80 2.96 1.46
N PRO A 607 -1.80 2.73 0.13
CA PRO A 607 -1.58 3.80 -0.84
C PRO A 607 -2.61 4.93 -0.71
N TRP A 608 -3.88 4.59 -0.43
CA TRP A 608 -5.00 5.54 -0.38
C TRP A 608 -4.97 6.41 0.87
N PHE A 609 -4.34 5.94 1.94
CA PHE A 609 -4.12 6.70 3.18
C PHE A 609 -2.88 7.60 3.08
N GLN A 610 -1.96 7.26 2.17
CA GLN A 610 -0.65 7.89 2.03
C GLN A 610 -0.67 9.08 1.06
N VAL A 611 -1.33 8.97 -0.09
CA VAL A 611 -1.36 10.04 -1.11
C VAL A 611 -2.10 11.28 -0.62
N SER A 612 -1.56 12.47 -0.85
CA SER A 612 -2.18 13.74 -0.43
C SER A 612 -2.67 14.52 -1.66
N PRO A 613 -3.90 15.04 -1.66
CA PRO A 613 -4.33 15.92 -2.73
C PRO A 613 -3.64 17.30 -2.60
N LEU A 614 -3.32 17.92 -3.74
CA LEU A 614 -2.50 19.14 -3.78
C LEU A 614 -3.26 20.43 -3.43
N ASP A 615 -4.60 20.41 -3.47
CA ASP A 615 -5.43 21.57 -3.15
C ASP A 615 -5.72 21.71 -1.65
N ASN A 616 -5.67 20.61 -0.89
CA ASN A 616 -5.82 20.63 0.55
C ASN A 616 -5.14 19.40 1.17
N GLN A 617 -4.08 19.61 1.95
CA GLN A 617 -3.30 18.54 2.56
C GLN A 617 -3.68 18.38 4.03
N ALA A 618 -3.62 17.14 4.53
CA ALA A 618 -3.91 16.88 5.94
C ALA A 618 -2.95 17.62 6.89
N PRO A 619 -3.37 17.93 8.13
CA PRO A 619 -2.55 18.67 9.08
C PRO A 619 -1.28 17.90 9.42
N VAL A 620 -0.19 18.61 9.70
CA VAL A 620 1.10 18.02 10.06
C VAL A 620 1.38 18.26 11.54
N VAL A 621 1.72 17.20 12.28
CA VAL A 621 2.10 17.30 13.69
C VAL A 621 3.60 17.59 13.80
N ALA A 622 3.93 18.73 14.42
CA ALA A 622 5.31 19.16 14.64
C ALA A 622 5.89 18.62 15.96
N SER A 623 5.10 18.58 17.03
CA SER A 623 5.53 18.00 18.32
C SER A 623 4.36 17.57 19.20
N PHE A 624 4.52 16.47 19.94
CA PHE A 624 3.58 16.04 20.98
C PHE A 624 4.34 15.47 22.20
N PRO A 625 4.80 16.33 23.13
CA PRO A 625 5.67 15.92 24.24
C PRO A 625 4.99 14.96 25.22
N ALA A 626 5.78 14.04 25.80
CA ALA A 626 5.30 13.13 26.84
C ALA A 626 4.83 13.90 28.09
N VAL A 627 3.80 13.38 28.74
CA VAL A 627 3.23 13.97 29.95
C VAL A 627 3.72 13.21 31.18
N GLN A 628 4.20 13.90 32.20
CA GLN A 628 4.44 13.32 33.52
C GLN A 628 3.73 14.18 34.57
N TRP A 629 2.89 13.57 35.41
CA TRP A 629 2.06 14.32 36.36
C TRP A 629 1.65 13.51 37.59
N ILE A 630 0.96 14.14 38.54
CA ILE A 630 0.31 13.43 39.65
C ILE A 630 -1.17 13.20 39.39
N ASN A 631 -1.72 12.13 39.95
CA ASN A 631 -3.15 11.93 39.91
C ASN A 631 -3.89 12.96 40.79
N GLY A 632 -5.11 13.32 40.41
CA GLY A 632 -5.97 14.24 41.15
C GLY A 632 -5.72 15.74 40.93
N ALA A 633 -4.66 16.13 40.21
CA ALA A 633 -4.39 17.52 39.84
C ALA A 633 -4.58 17.76 38.33
N PRO A 634 -5.11 18.93 37.91
CA PRO A 634 -5.19 19.29 36.48
C PRO A 634 -3.80 19.41 35.84
N VAL A 635 -3.61 18.78 34.67
CA VAL A 635 -2.43 18.89 33.80
C VAL A 635 -2.80 19.58 32.49
N SER A 636 -1.94 20.49 32.03
CA SER A 636 -2.04 21.07 30.69
C SER A 636 -1.31 20.16 29.71
N VAL A 637 -2.00 19.76 28.64
CA VAL A 637 -1.46 18.90 27.58
C VAL A 637 -1.51 19.68 26.27
N SER A 638 -0.41 19.70 25.53
CA SER A 638 -0.28 20.49 24.31
C SER A 638 0.37 19.70 23.17
N VAL A 639 -0.17 19.87 21.96
CA VAL A 639 0.35 19.39 20.69
C VAL A 639 0.60 20.60 19.79
N SER A 640 1.74 20.60 19.09
CA SER A 640 2.01 21.57 18.03
C SER A 640 1.72 20.94 16.68
N ALA A 641 0.82 21.54 15.92
CA ALA A 641 0.45 21.10 14.58
C ALA A 641 0.17 22.31 13.69
N ASN A 642 0.39 22.15 12.39
CA ASN A 642 0.11 23.16 11.40
C ASN A 642 -0.61 22.55 10.19
N ASP A 643 -1.54 23.32 9.65
CA ASP A 643 -2.14 23.05 8.35
C ASP A 643 -1.18 23.58 7.25
N PRO A 644 -0.82 22.78 6.22
CA PRO A 644 0.06 23.25 5.15
C PRO A 644 -0.50 24.44 4.38
N GLU A 645 -1.82 24.55 4.26
CA GLU A 645 -2.53 25.64 3.59
C GLU A 645 -2.89 26.79 4.55
N GLY A 646 -2.59 26.66 5.84
CA GLY A 646 -2.88 27.67 6.87
C GLY A 646 -4.34 27.68 7.36
N GLY A 647 -5.08 26.62 7.10
CA GLY A 647 -6.45 26.38 7.57
C GLY A 647 -6.57 26.29 9.10
N ALA A 648 -7.81 26.49 9.57
CA ALA A 648 -8.13 26.35 10.99
C ALA A 648 -8.18 24.88 11.40
N LEU A 649 -7.61 24.57 12.58
CA LEU A 649 -7.53 23.20 13.11
C LEU A 649 -8.48 23.00 14.29
N GLY A 650 -9.20 21.88 14.28
CA GLY A 650 -9.93 21.34 15.42
C GLY A 650 -9.18 20.16 16.04
N TYR A 651 -9.30 19.99 17.35
CA TYR A 651 -8.58 18.97 18.12
C TYR A 651 -9.57 18.14 18.92
N THR A 652 -9.42 16.81 18.87
CA THR A 652 -10.21 15.84 19.65
C THR A 652 -9.28 14.96 20.46
N TRP A 653 -9.43 14.95 21.78
CA TRP A 653 -8.49 14.37 22.73
C TRP A 653 -9.09 13.16 23.45
N ASN A 654 -8.34 12.06 23.49
CA ASN A 654 -8.60 10.90 24.32
C ASN A 654 -7.40 10.67 25.25
N PHE A 655 -7.60 10.73 26.56
CA PHE A 655 -6.51 10.63 27.54
C PHE A 655 -6.13 9.19 27.91
N GLY A 656 -6.86 8.20 27.41
CA GLY A 656 -6.56 6.78 27.64
C GLY A 656 -6.89 6.25 29.04
N ASP A 657 -7.50 7.07 29.89
CA ASP A 657 -7.88 6.73 31.27
C ASP A 657 -9.37 6.39 31.44
N GLY A 658 -10.10 6.27 30.33
CA GLY A 658 -11.55 6.02 30.30
C GLY A 658 -12.42 7.26 30.53
N SER A 659 -11.82 8.46 30.61
CA SER A 659 -12.60 9.71 30.66
C SER A 659 -13.26 10.05 29.31
N PRO A 660 -14.32 10.89 29.32
CA PRO A 660 -14.95 11.34 28.09
C PRO A 660 -13.99 12.09 27.16
N ILE A 661 -14.14 11.87 25.86
CA ILE A 661 -13.40 12.58 24.81
C ILE A 661 -13.61 14.10 24.95
N GLN A 662 -12.53 14.88 24.81
CA GLN A 662 -12.59 16.34 24.84
C GLN A 662 -12.33 16.95 23.46
N THR A 663 -12.88 18.12 23.19
CA THR A 663 -12.63 18.86 21.94
C THR A 663 -12.12 20.27 22.22
N SER A 664 -11.17 20.78 21.42
CA SER A 664 -10.66 22.15 21.50
C SER A 664 -10.39 22.74 20.11
N THR A 665 -10.30 24.06 20.04
CA THR A 665 -9.91 24.82 18.82
C THR A 665 -8.45 25.30 18.86
N SER A 666 -7.76 25.05 19.96
CA SER A 666 -6.32 25.24 20.12
C SER A 666 -5.64 23.91 20.39
N GLY A 667 -4.35 23.81 20.04
CA GLY A 667 -3.53 22.62 20.31
C GLY A 667 -3.18 22.41 21.79
N SER A 668 -3.96 22.97 22.73
CA SER A 668 -3.75 22.78 24.17
C SER A 668 -5.07 22.60 24.90
N THR A 669 -5.11 21.68 25.87
CA THR A 669 -6.26 21.43 26.75
C THR A 669 -5.80 21.06 28.16
N THR A 670 -6.73 20.98 29.12
CA THR A 670 -6.47 20.58 30.51
C THR A 670 -7.23 19.31 30.88
N HIS A 671 -6.57 18.36 31.56
CA HIS A 671 -7.18 17.11 32.01
C HIS A 671 -6.77 16.73 33.44
N THR A 672 -7.56 15.91 34.13
CA THR A 672 -7.23 15.40 35.47
C THR A 672 -7.35 13.88 35.50
N PHE A 673 -6.22 13.20 35.71
CA PHE A 673 -6.17 11.74 35.84
C PHE A 673 -6.57 11.32 37.26
N ALA A 674 -7.57 10.46 37.40
CA ALA A 674 -8.07 10.04 38.72
C ALA A 674 -7.10 9.10 39.44
N GLN A 675 -6.44 8.21 38.71
CA GLN A 675 -5.56 7.18 39.25
C GLN A 675 -4.12 7.35 38.73
N PRO A 676 -3.11 6.92 39.49
CA PRO A 676 -1.77 6.75 38.95
C PRO A 676 -1.75 5.61 37.92
N GLY A 677 -0.89 5.73 36.92
CA GLY A 677 -0.79 4.76 35.83
C GLY A 677 0.01 5.30 34.65
N ASN A 678 0.30 4.40 33.70
CA ASN A 678 0.78 4.78 32.38
C ASN A 678 -0.40 4.81 31.43
N TYR A 679 -0.61 5.94 30.78
CA TYR A 679 -1.66 6.15 29.79
C TYR A 679 -1.04 6.54 28.45
N THR A 680 -1.82 6.43 27.38
CA THR A 680 -1.47 6.97 26.06
C THR A 680 -2.51 8.01 25.70
N ILE A 681 -2.08 9.27 25.61
CA ILE A 681 -2.95 10.35 25.16
C ILE A 681 -2.94 10.33 23.63
N GLN A 682 -4.12 10.35 23.04
CA GLN A 682 -4.32 10.43 21.59
C GLN A 682 -4.99 11.77 21.27
N VAL A 683 -4.55 12.42 20.20
CA VAL A 683 -5.19 13.61 19.65
C VAL A 683 -5.46 13.42 18.16
N ARG A 684 -6.69 13.68 17.74
CA ARG A 684 -7.07 13.83 16.32
C ARG A 684 -7.14 15.31 15.99
N ILE A 685 -6.41 15.71 14.97
CA ILE A 685 -6.27 17.08 14.49
C ILE A 685 -6.91 17.12 13.11
N LYS A 686 -7.94 17.93 12.94
CA LYS A 686 -8.75 17.97 11.73
C LYS A 686 -8.81 19.38 11.16
N ASP A 687 -8.55 19.50 9.86
CA ASP A 687 -8.84 20.72 9.08
C ASP A 687 -10.27 20.70 8.52
N SER A 688 -10.58 21.51 7.50
CA SER A 688 -11.89 21.51 6.84
C SER A 688 -12.30 20.16 6.22
N GLU A 689 -11.33 19.33 5.84
CA GLU A 689 -11.51 18.08 5.10
C GLU A 689 -10.83 16.89 5.77
N TRP A 690 -9.56 17.01 6.19
CA TRP A 690 -8.74 15.85 6.54
C TRP A 690 -8.38 15.75 8.01
N THR A 691 -8.12 14.53 8.44
CA THR A 691 -7.71 14.22 9.81
C THR A 691 -6.29 13.67 9.84
N THR A 692 -5.49 14.13 10.80
CA THR A 692 -4.21 13.54 11.21
C THR A 692 -4.26 13.24 12.70
N CYS A 693 -3.60 12.19 13.15
CA CYS A 693 -3.54 11.86 14.57
C CYS A 693 -2.12 11.80 15.09
N ALA A 694 -1.97 12.04 16.38
CA ALA A 694 -0.74 11.81 17.11
C ALA A 694 -1.03 11.24 18.50
N THR A 695 -0.03 10.57 19.06
CA THR A 695 -0.12 9.99 20.40
C THR A 695 1.11 10.35 21.22
N THR A 696 0.96 10.47 22.54
CA THR A 696 2.09 10.65 23.46
C THR A 696 1.89 9.88 24.75
N PRO A 697 2.93 9.30 25.37
CA PRO A 697 2.79 8.62 26.64
C PRO A 697 2.56 9.63 27.79
N ALA A 698 1.74 9.22 28.76
CA ALA A 698 1.50 9.94 30.00
C ALA A 698 1.79 9.05 31.21
N ASN A 699 2.79 9.42 32.02
CA ASN A 699 3.11 8.73 33.27
C ASN A 699 2.54 9.53 34.45
N ILE A 700 1.52 8.96 35.10
CA ILE A 700 0.83 9.58 36.22
C ILE A 700 1.24 8.86 37.51
N VAL A 701 1.87 9.59 38.42
CA VAL A 701 2.32 9.06 39.70
C VAL A 701 1.33 9.37 40.81
N ALA A 702 1.40 8.59 41.89
CA ALA A 702 0.54 8.81 43.04
C ALA A 702 0.86 10.18 43.67
N SER A 703 -0.17 10.95 43.99
CA SER A 703 -0.04 12.13 44.85
C SER A 703 0.46 11.66 46.22
N GLY A 704 1.78 11.75 46.46
CA GLY A 704 2.29 11.71 47.83
C GLY A 704 1.53 12.75 48.66
N GLY A 705 1.36 12.52 49.96
CA GLY A 705 0.59 13.42 50.83
C GLY A 705 1.03 14.89 50.76
N PRO A 706 0.29 15.81 51.41
CA PRO A 706 0.54 17.25 51.32
C PRO A 706 2.03 17.61 51.51
N GLY A 707 2.65 18.21 50.48
CA GLY A 707 4.09 18.55 50.45
C GLY A 707 4.99 17.64 49.60
N ALA A 708 4.43 16.75 48.77
CA ALA A 708 5.19 16.01 47.75
C ALA A 708 5.76 16.96 46.68
N ASN A 709 7.02 16.73 46.28
CA ASN A 709 7.68 17.47 45.19
C ASN A 709 7.16 17.01 43.83
N LEU A 710 6.44 17.86 43.10
CA LEU A 710 5.98 17.58 41.75
C LEU A 710 7.12 17.70 40.74
N PRO A 711 7.13 16.88 39.67
CA PRO A 711 8.08 17.07 38.59
C PRO A 711 7.83 18.41 37.87
N PRO A 712 8.88 19.03 37.30
CA PRO A 712 8.70 20.20 36.46
C PRO A 712 7.86 19.87 35.21
N GLN A 713 7.22 20.88 34.61
CA GLN A 713 6.48 20.72 33.36
C GLN A 713 7.19 21.43 32.21
N ILE A 714 7.26 20.79 31.05
CA ILE A 714 7.60 21.49 29.80
C ILE A 714 6.30 22.01 29.19
N LYS A 715 6.20 23.32 28.99
CA LYS A 715 5.04 23.99 28.37
C LYS A 715 5.16 24.08 26.86
N GLY A 716 6.37 24.09 26.33
CA GLY A 716 6.58 24.15 24.89
C GLY A 716 8.06 24.26 24.52
N LEU A 717 8.36 23.86 23.29
CA LEU A 717 9.63 24.09 22.62
C LEU A 717 9.33 24.76 21.28
N ASP A 718 9.73 26.01 21.15
CA ASP A 718 9.55 26.80 19.93
C ASP A 718 10.88 27.02 19.22
N PHE A 719 10.89 26.83 17.90
CA PHE A 719 12.00 27.20 17.03
C PHE A 719 11.46 27.54 15.63
N ARG A 720 12.28 28.23 14.83
CA ARG A 720 11.97 28.52 13.43
C ARG A 720 13.13 28.13 12.56
N LEU A 721 12.82 27.51 11.43
CA LEU A 721 13.78 27.19 10.38
C LEU A 721 13.62 28.21 9.25
N SER A 722 14.71 28.55 8.55
CA SER A 722 14.71 29.55 7.46
C SER A 722 13.72 29.23 6.34
N HIS A 723 13.42 27.95 6.09
CA HIS A 723 12.56 27.50 5.00
C HIS A 723 11.31 26.77 5.49
N SER A 724 10.84 27.10 6.69
CA SER A 724 9.67 26.52 7.38
C SER A 724 9.78 25.02 7.73
N THR A 725 10.28 24.19 6.83
CA THR A 725 10.42 22.73 6.97
C THR A 725 11.87 22.27 7.12
N PHE A 726 12.86 23.07 6.71
CA PHE A 726 14.29 22.78 6.90
C PHE A 726 15.12 24.06 7.12
N GLY A 727 16.29 23.90 7.76
CA GLY A 727 17.32 24.93 7.88
C GLY A 727 18.50 24.67 6.94
N LEU A 728 19.37 25.67 6.75
CA LEU A 728 20.56 25.52 5.92
C LEU A 728 21.79 25.11 6.76
N PRO A 729 22.74 24.35 6.18
CA PRO A 729 24.02 24.08 6.85
C PRO A 729 24.72 25.35 7.31
N GLY A 730 25.09 25.40 8.59
CA GLY A 730 25.78 26.52 9.23
C GLY A 730 24.85 27.64 9.73
N GLU A 731 23.55 27.55 9.48
CA GLU A 731 22.57 28.51 10.01
C GLU A 731 22.41 28.34 11.52
N THR A 732 22.41 29.45 12.26
CA THR A 732 22.15 29.44 13.71
C THR A 732 20.66 29.48 13.99
N ILE A 733 20.11 28.38 14.52
CA ILE A 733 18.73 28.24 14.94
C ILE A 733 18.61 28.62 16.42
N GLN A 734 17.57 29.36 16.77
CA GLN A 734 17.22 29.68 18.16
C GLN A 734 16.07 28.79 18.64
N PHE A 735 16.30 28.08 19.75
CA PHE A 735 15.36 27.20 20.44
C PHE A 735 14.91 27.88 21.72
N ASN A 736 13.60 28.03 21.92
CA ASN A 736 13.02 28.58 23.13
C ASN A 736 12.24 27.47 23.85
N LEU A 737 12.75 27.00 24.99
CA LEU A 737 12.04 26.05 25.84
C LEU A 737 11.35 26.80 26.96
N THR A 738 10.04 26.64 27.10
CA THR A 738 9.28 27.13 28.26
C THR A 738 8.98 25.97 29.19
N ALA A 739 9.37 26.09 30.46
CA ALA A 739 9.10 25.10 31.48
C ALA A 739 8.72 25.77 32.81
N ASN A 740 8.06 25.02 33.69
CA ASN A 740 7.75 25.48 35.02
C ASN A 740 7.87 24.39 36.08
N ASP A 741 7.74 24.79 37.32
CA ASP A 741 7.72 23.93 38.49
C ASP A 741 6.64 24.48 39.43
N THR A 742 5.72 23.63 39.86
CA THR A 742 4.49 24.08 40.54
C THR A 742 4.78 24.54 41.98
N GLU A 743 5.86 24.02 42.57
CA GLU A 743 6.43 24.35 43.86
C GLU A 743 7.34 25.58 43.79
N GLY A 744 7.71 25.98 42.58
CA GLY A 744 8.65 27.06 42.35
C GLY A 744 10.11 26.63 42.51
N ASP A 745 10.43 25.34 42.44
CA ASP A 745 11.79 24.86 42.59
C ASP A 745 12.70 25.25 41.40
N PRO A 746 14.02 25.41 41.61
CA PRO A 746 14.95 25.77 40.54
C PRO A 746 15.01 24.72 39.43
N LEU A 747 15.00 25.14 38.16
CA LEU A 747 15.07 24.21 37.03
C LEU A 747 16.49 24.09 36.47
N TYR A 748 16.89 22.86 36.12
CA TYR A 748 18.08 22.56 35.35
C TYR A 748 17.65 21.98 34.00
N ILE A 749 18.11 22.59 32.92
CA ILE A 749 17.75 22.23 31.55
C ILE A 749 19.02 21.79 30.82
N THR A 750 19.06 20.54 30.35
CA THR A 750 20.19 20.02 29.56
C THR A 750 19.77 19.81 28.11
N TRP A 751 20.56 20.30 27.17
CA TRP A 751 20.30 20.26 25.73
C TRP A 751 21.33 19.38 25.03
N ASN A 752 20.86 18.38 24.30
CA ASN A 752 21.65 17.58 23.39
C ASN A 752 21.12 17.78 21.97
N PHE A 753 21.93 18.38 21.10
CA PHE A 753 21.53 18.71 19.72
C PHE A 753 21.62 17.51 18.76
N GLY A 754 22.14 16.35 19.19
CA GLY A 754 22.15 15.14 18.37
C GLY A 754 23.17 15.16 17.21
N ASP A 755 24.06 16.14 17.18
CA ASP A 755 25.13 16.27 16.18
C ASP A 755 26.53 15.92 16.73
N GLY A 756 26.61 15.49 17.99
CA GLY A 756 27.87 15.20 18.69
C GLY A 756 28.51 16.43 19.35
N SER A 757 27.87 17.60 19.28
CA SER A 757 28.29 18.78 20.04
C SER A 757 28.16 18.59 21.56
N ALA A 758 28.88 19.41 22.33
CA ALA A 758 28.82 19.36 23.79
C ALA A 758 27.41 19.70 24.30
N VAL A 759 26.94 18.96 25.29
CA VAL A 759 25.65 19.20 25.95
C VAL A 759 25.65 20.59 26.58
N ALA A 760 24.68 21.42 26.23
CA ALA A 760 24.51 22.73 26.84
C ALA A 760 23.61 22.62 28.08
N VAL A 761 23.86 23.44 29.10
CA VAL A 761 23.10 23.41 30.36
C VAL A 761 22.68 24.82 30.74
N ASN A 762 21.40 24.98 31.10
CA ASN A 762 20.88 26.21 31.68
C ASN A 762 20.32 25.94 33.08
N TYR A 763 20.49 26.90 33.98
CA TYR A 763 19.99 26.84 35.36
C TYR A 763 19.11 28.05 35.65
N LEU A 764 17.87 27.81 36.08
CA LEU A 764 16.84 28.82 36.27
C LEU A 764 16.43 28.85 37.75
N THR A 765 16.94 29.84 38.48
CA THR A 765 16.71 30.03 39.93
C THR A 765 15.50 30.91 40.27
N ASN A 766 14.88 31.52 39.27
CA ASN A 766 13.73 32.39 39.47
C ASN A 766 12.48 31.55 39.76
N THR A 767 11.60 32.03 40.65
CA THR A 767 10.39 31.31 41.07
C THR A 767 9.16 31.68 40.22
N GLN A 768 9.38 32.12 38.98
CA GLN A 768 8.28 32.46 38.05
C GLN A 768 7.54 31.18 37.61
N SER A 769 6.23 31.33 37.40
CA SER A 769 5.32 30.25 37.05
C SER A 769 5.48 29.71 35.63
N ASP A 770 6.13 30.44 34.73
CA ASP A 770 6.59 29.98 33.42
C ASP A 770 7.97 30.57 33.18
N ARG A 771 8.93 29.74 32.76
CA ARG A 771 10.32 30.12 32.60
C ARG A 771 10.79 29.71 31.22
N THR A 772 11.05 30.69 30.37
CA THR A 772 11.56 30.46 29.02
C THR A 772 13.07 30.62 29.00
N VAL A 773 13.76 29.66 28.41
CA VAL A 773 15.19 29.73 28.12
C VAL A 773 15.43 29.61 26.62
N SER A 774 16.33 30.44 26.11
CA SER A 774 16.72 30.44 24.71
C SER A 774 18.12 29.84 24.54
N GLN A 775 18.26 28.83 23.69
CA GLN A 775 19.54 28.29 23.25
C GLN A 775 19.71 28.45 21.75
N ARG A 776 20.96 28.69 21.33
CA ARG A 776 21.31 28.84 19.91
C ARG A 776 22.26 27.71 19.50
N HIS A 777 22.01 27.12 18.34
CA HIS A 777 22.85 26.06 17.79
C HIS A 777 22.87 26.10 16.27
N ALA A 778 23.99 25.71 15.65
CA ALA A 778 24.15 25.65 14.19
C ALA A 778 24.58 24.25 13.76
N TYR A 779 23.84 23.67 12.82
CA TYR A 779 24.10 22.33 12.30
C TYR A 779 24.82 22.42 10.95
N THR A 780 25.90 21.67 10.78
CA THR A 780 26.81 21.86 9.62
C THR A 780 26.66 20.81 8.51
N ALA A 781 25.98 19.68 8.76
CA ALA A 781 25.80 18.63 7.76
C ALA A 781 24.34 18.51 7.31
N ASN A 782 24.15 18.15 6.03
CA ASN A 782 22.83 17.88 5.46
C ASN A 782 22.32 16.51 5.95
N ARG A 783 21.43 16.53 6.94
CA ARG A 783 20.70 15.38 7.49
C ARG A 783 19.63 15.86 8.47
N THR A 784 18.84 14.93 9.00
CA THR A 784 17.97 15.17 10.15
C THR A 784 18.70 14.89 11.46
N TYR A 785 18.52 15.77 12.44
CA TYR A 785 19.08 15.67 13.78
C TYR A 785 17.96 15.53 14.82
N SER A 786 18.21 14.78 15.89
CA SER A 786 17.29 14.67 17.01
C SER A 786 17.77 15.54 18.17
N LEU A 787 17.15 16.70 18.34
CA LEU A 787 17.32 17.53 19.52
C LEU A 787 16.61 16.88 20.72
N MET A 788 17.24 16.88 21.89
CA MET A 788 16.63 16.51 23.16
C MET A 788 16.94 17.56 24.23
N ALA A 789 15.92 18.09 24.88
CA ALA A 789 16.03 18.93 26.06
C ALA A 789 15.40 18.22 27.27
N VAL A 790 16.11 18.16 28.40
CA VAL A 790 15.64 17.51 29.64
C VAL A 790 15.57 18.54 30.75
N VAL A 791 14.47 18.59 31.51
CA VAL A 791 14.26 19.51 32.64
C VAL A 791 14.23 18.72 33.96
N THR A 792 14.87 19.23 35.01
CA THR A 792 14.88 18.63 36.36
C THR A 792 14.90 19.72 37.45
N ASP A 793 14.36 19.42 38.64
CA ASP A 793 14.27 20.34 39.80
C ASP A 793 15.31 20.07 40.92
N ASN A 794 15.97 18.90 40.88
CA ASN A 794 16.99 18.42 41.81
C ASN A 794 16.51 18.17 43.26
N LYS A 795 15.21 17.89 43.47
CA LYS A 795 14.59 17.78 44.81
C LYS A 795 14.08 16.40 45.24
N THR A 796 14.38 15.31 44.53
CA THR A 796 13.92 13.96 44.91
C THR A 796 15.04 12.93 45.08
N GLY A 797 14.98 12.18 46.19
CA GLY A 797 15.81 11.00 46.47
C GLY A 797 15.38 9.72 45.73
N VAL A 798 14.53 9.84 44.71
CA VAL A 798 14.16 8.73 43.82
C VAL A 798 14.53 9.18 42.41
N LEU A 799 15.58 8.59 41.85
CA LEU A 799 15.94 8.72 40.44
C LEU A 799 14.72 8.35 39.58
N ASN A 800 14.05 9.34 38.93
CA ASN A 800 13.34 9.26 37.63
C ASN A 800 12.31 10.39 37.32
N HIS A 801 12.43 11.61 37.87
CA HIS A 801 11.54 12.74 37.52
C HIS A 801 12.25 13.75 36.60
N ARG A 802 12.34 13.45 35.29
CA ARG A 802 13.03 14.30 34.30
C ARG A 802 12.22 14.38 33.00
N PRO A 803 11.18 15.24 32.94
CA PRO A 803 10.50 15.49 31.67
C PRO A 803 11.53 15.89 30.61
N ASN A 804 11.33 15.39 29.40
CA ASN A 804 12.14 15.75 28.27
C ASN A 804 11.26 16.05 27.06
N VAL A 805 11.78 16.85 26.14
CA VAL A 805 11.17 17.13 24.86
C VAL A 805 12.20 16.86 23.77
N THR A 806 11.74 16.21 22.71
CA THR A 806 12.55 15.94 21.52
C THR A 806 11.96 16.65 20.30
N ALA A 807 12.83 17.10 19.38
CA ALA A 807 12.41 17.68 18.11
C ALA A 807 13.34 17.21 16.97
N GLN A 808 12.76 16.94 15.80
CA GLN A 808 13.52 16.62 14.59
C GLN A 808 13.88 17.90 13.86
N ILE A 809 15.19 18.12 13.64
CA ILE A 809 15.71 19.28 12.94
C ILE A 809 16.26 18.82 11.60
N VAL A 810 15.60 19.21 10.52
CA VAL A 810 16.00 18.87 9.15
C VAL A 810 16.92 19.97 8.62
N ILE A 811 18.12 19.58 8.18
CA ILE A 811 19.11 20.48 7.59
C ILE A 811 19.38 20.04 6.16
N GLN A 812 19.21 20.94 5.19
CA GLN A 812 19.35 20.61 3.77
C GLN A 812 20.10 21.70 3.00
N THR A 813 20.91 21.29 2.03
CA THR A 813 21.52 22.20 1.07
C THR A 813 20.55 22.49 -0.08
N ILE A 814 20.36 23.76 -0.42
CA ILE A 814 19.64 24.15 -1.64
C ILE A 814 20.61 24.01 -2.82
N SER A 815 20.39 23.03 -3.68
CA SER A 815 21.02 23.00 -4.99
C SER A 815 20.17 23.81 -5.97
N THR A 816 20.65 24.97 -6.40
CA THR A 816 20.11 25.58 -7.63
C THR A 816 20.59 24.76 -8.82
N PRO A 817 19.74 24.44 -9.82
CA PRO A 817 20.22 23.89 -11.08
C PRO A 817 20.94 25.01 -11.82
N GLY A 818 22.26 25.06 -11.71
CA GLY A 818 23.12 26.02 -12.39
C GLY A 818 24.37 25.33 -12.90
N GLY A 819 24.40 25.08 -14.21
CA GLY A 819 25.50 24.45 -14.91
C GLY A 819 26.82 25.16 -14.72
N SER A 820 27.87 24.36 -14.58
CA SER A 820 29.25 24.77 -14.80
C SER A 820 29.42 25.31 -16.22
N ILE A 821 29.63 26.61 -16.37
CA ILE A 821 30.22 27.18 -17.59
C ILE A 821 31.73 27.28 -17.35
N PRO A 822 32.57 26.59 -18.14
CA PRO A 822 34.02 26.68 -18.02
C PRO A 822 34.49 28.08 -18.44
N SER A 823 35.56 28.52 -17.79
CA SER A 823 36.30 29.74 -18.08
C SER A 823 36.76 29.81 -19.55
N SER A 824 36.29 30.82 -20.29
CA SER A 824 37.06 31.36 -21.42
C SER A 824 36.71 32.84 -21.65
N SER A 825 37.72 33.67 -21.47
CA SER A 825 37.94 35.01 -22.01
C SER A 825 37.06 35.44 -23.20
N ASN A 826 36.27 36.53 -23.07
CA ASN A 826 36.29 37.70 -23.98
C ASN A 826 35.32 38.82 -23.51
N PRO A 827 35.39 40.07 -24.03
CA PRO A 827 35.72 41.22 -23.21
C PRO A 827 34.66 42.33 -23.34
N TRP A 828 33.75 42.45 -22.37
CA TRP A 828 32.83 43.60 -22.32
C TRP A 828 32.69 44.22 -20.93
N ILE A 829 33.58 43.90 -20.00
CA ILE A 829 33.75 44.67 -18.77
C ILE A 829 34.69 45.84 -19.08
N ASN A 830 34.13 46.86 -19.72
CA ASN A 830 34.66 48.22 -19.64
C ASN A 830 33.63 49.18 -20.24
N TYR A 831 32.60 49.53 -19.47
CA TYR A 831 32.06 50.89 -19.40
C TYR A 831 31.28 51.02 -18.09
N GLY A 832 31.92 51.63 -17.09
CA GLY A 832 31.23 52.07 -15.88
C GLY A 832 30.16 53.09 -16.26
N ILE A 833 28.91 52.74 -16.00
CA ILE A 833 27.79 53.69 -16.02
C ILE A 833 27.21 53.71 -14.60
N PRO A 834 27.18 54.88 -13.94
CA PRO A 834 26.70 55.01 -12.57
C PRO A 834 25.19 54.75 -12.48
N LEU A 835 24.76 54.24 -11.31
CA LEU A 835 23.41 53.77 -10.94
C LEU A 835 22.21 54.73 -11.21
N GLY A 836 22.43 55.90 -11.79
CA GLY A 836 21.37 56.82 -12.24
C GLY A 836 20.76 56.53 -13.61
N VAL A 837 21.42 55.75 -14.48
CA VAL A 837 20.93 55.50 -15.87
C VAL A 837 19.98 54.29 -15.95
N ALA A 838 20.11 53.32 -15.04
CA ALA A 838 19.20 52.17 -14.98
C ALA A 838 17.75 52.56 -14.63
N ALA A 839 17.56 53.63 -13.84
CA ALA A 839 16.25 54.17 -13.50
C ALA A 839 15.56 54.87 -14.70
N ALA A 840 16.33 55.50 -15.59
CA ALA A 840 15.77 56.15 -16.79
C ALA A 840 15.30 55.15 -17.85
N ILE A 841 15.95 53.99 -17.97
CA ILE A 841 15.57 52.93 -18.91
C ILE A 841 14.28 52.22 -18.46
N LEU A 842 14.09 52.03 -17.15
CA LEU A 842 12.85 51.49 -16.58
C LEU A 842 11.65 52.46 -16.72
N ILE A 843 11.87 53.77 -16.61
CA ILE A 843 10.82 54.77 -16.82
C ILE A 843 10.44 54.89 -18.31
N ALA A 844 11.42 54.80 -19.22
CA ALA A 844 11.13 54.79 -20.67
C ALA A 844 10.37 53.52 -21.11
N ALA A 845 10.68 52.35 -20.53
CA ALA A 845 9.97 51.10 -20.83
C ALA A 845 8.51 51.12 -20.35
N VAL A 846 8.25 51.72 -19.17
CA VAL A 846 6.89 51.88 -18.63
C VAL A 846 6.09 52.90 -19.44
N VAL A 847 6.71 54.00 -19.90
CA VAL A 847 6.04 54.99 -20.76
C VAL A 847 5.70 54.41 -22.14
N VAL A 848 6.55 53.54 -22.72
CA VAL A 848 6.26 52.85 -24.00
C VAL A 848 5.15 51.80 -23.85
N LEU A 849 5.11 51.08 -22.72
CA LEU A 849 4.05 50.10 -22.42
C LEU A 849 2.69 50.77 -22.13
N LEU A 850 2.68 51.94 -21.48
CA LEU A 850 1.46 52.69 -21.23
C LEU A 850 0.94 53.41 -22.48
N ARG A 851 1.82 53.83 -23.41
CA ARG A 851 1.42 54.40 -24.71
C ARG A 851 0.77 53.37 -25.63
N ARG A 852 1.32 52.14 -25.71
CA ARG A 852 0.73 51.02 -26.46
C ARG A 852 -0.61 50.54 -25.90
N ARG A 853 -0.88 50.75 -24.62
CA ARG A 853 -2.16 50.38 -23.99
C ARG A 853 -3.26 51.45 -24.16
N LYS A 854 -2.88 52.68 -24.52
CA LYS A 854 -3.80 53.78 -24.81
C LYS A 854 -4.22 53.80 -26.29
N GLU A 855 -3.29 53.54 -27.22
CA GLU A 855 -3.59 53.41 -28.66
C GLU A 855 -4.52 52.22 -28.96
N ARG A 856 -4.41 51.12 -28.21
CA ARG A 856 -5.29 49.94 -28.37
C ARG A 856 -6.72 50.13 -27.83
N LYS A 857 -7.01 51.22 -27.12
CA LYS A 857 -8.33 51.54 -26.58
C LYS A 857 -9.06 52.63 -27.35
N GLU A 858 -8.39 53.35 -28.25
CA GLU A 858 -9.01 54.34 -29.13
C GLU A 858 -9.47 53.71 -30.47
N ASP A 859 -8.84 52.62 -30.94
CA ASP A 859 -9.25 51.86 -32.14
C ASP A 859 -10.53 50.99 -31.95
N GLU A 860 -10.96 50.70 -30.71
CA GLU A 860 -12.17 49.88 -30.44
C GLU A 860 -13.47 50.70 -30.29
N THR A 861 -13.43 52.03 -30.46
CA THR A 861 -14.59 52.91 -30.28
C THR A 861 -15.07 53.66 -31.52
N GLU A 862 -14.45 53.49 -32.70
CA GLU A 862 -14.83 54.25 -33.91
C GLU A 862 -15.50 53.44 -35.05
N ASP A 863 -15.66 52.11 -34.95
CA ASP A 863 -16.24 51.30 -36.04
C ASP A 863 -17.60 50.66 -35.71
N ARG A 864 -18.53 51.46 -35.20
CA ARG A 864 -19.94 51.10 -35.03
C ARG A 864 -20.89 52.20 -35.53
N THR A 865 -20.79 52.60 -36.79
CA THR A 865 -21.92 53.15 -37.58
C THR A 865 -21.59 53.23 -39.08
N ALA A 866 -21.89 52.19 -39.86
CA ALA A 866 -22.36 52.28 -41.26
C ALA A 866 -22.63 50.88 -41.83
N GLY A 867 -23.81 50.66 -42.40
CA GLY A 867 -24.25 49.36 -42.93
C GLY A 867 -23.70 49.01 -44.33
N GLY A 868 -23.64 47.70 -44.61
CA GLY A 868 -23.41 47.11 -45.94
C GLY A 868 -23.80 45.61 -45.95
N PRO A 869 -24.30 45.06 -47.08
CA PRO A 869 -25.04 43.78 -47.14
C PRO A 869 -24.13 42.53 -47.15
N PRO A 870 -24.69 41.31 -46.95
CA PRO A 870 -23.92 40.15 -46.47
C PRO A 870 -23.23 39.37 -47.60
N PRO A 871 -22.05 38.77 -47.37
CA PRO A 871 -21.48 37.76 -48.27
C PRO A 871 -21.69 36.31 -47.79
N GLU A 872 -21.58 35.41 -48.76
CA GLU A 872 -22.15 34.06 -48.89
C GLU A 872 -21.48 32.93 -48.06
N GLN A 873 -22.24 31.85 -47.87
CA GLN A 873 -21.80 30.58 -47.27
C GLN A 873 -20.88 29.75 -48.20
N PRO A 874 -19.88 29.03 -47.66
CA PRO A 874 -19.06 28.09 -48.43
C PRO A 874 -19.76 26.72 -48.63
N PRO A 875 -19.44 26.00 -49.72
CA PRO A 875 -20.20 24.84 -50.20
C PRO A 875 -19.86 23.51 -49.49
N PRO A 876 -20.78 22.52 -49.52
CA PRO A 876 -20.58 21.21 -48.89
C PRO A 876 -19.77 20.23 -49.77
N PRO A 877 -19.10 19.24 -49.17
CA PRO A 877 -18.33 18.21 -49.89
C PRO A 877 -19.24 17.19 -50.64
N PRO A 878 -18.76 16.56 -51.74
CA PRO A 878 -19.57 15.73 -52.64
C PRO A 878 -19.70 14.26 -52.17
N PRO A 879 -20.78 13.53 -52.57
CA PRO A 879 -21.03 12.12 -52.24
C PRO A 879 -20.85 11.17 -53.46
N PRO A 880 -20.99 9.83 -53.32
CA PRO A 880 -20.71 8.91 -52.21
C PRO A 880 -19.46 8.04 -52.43
#